data_AF-A0A9D5IY27-F1
#
_entry.id   AF-A0A9D5IY27-F1
#
_cell.length_a   1.000
_cell.length_b   1.000
_cell.length_c   1.000
_cell.angle_alpha   90.00
_cell.angle_beta   90.00
_cell.angle_gamma   90.00
#
_symmetry.space_group_name_H-M   'P 1'
#
loop_
_entity.id
_entity.type
_entity.pdbx_description
1 polymer ?
#
loop_
_entity_poly.entity_id
_entity_poly.type
_entity_poly.pdbx_seq_one_letter_code
_entity_poly.pdbx_strand_id
1 'polypeptide(L)'
;MSGDFLKSIDELHNFGQALWYDNIQRSLLGNGELKAMIERGEIKGVTSNPSIFHNAITKTNDYDETLKPMAWAGLNAEEIFWELAIKDIQEAADLFLPIYRSSHRKDGYVSLEVSPFLAKDTEATICEAKRLWEKVDRPNLMIKIPATVEGIPAIRRTITDGLNVNVTLIFSLKRYQAVIEAFLSGLEARLKAGKGLDHIASVASFFVSRVDTKVDGMISKLIESGSLSVDEANKLFGKAAIANAKLAYQLYKEKFSGERFKSLFKNGAQNQRPLWASTSTKNPNYRDVIYIEELIGAETVNTVPPATLVAYGDHGNAALTIEKDLEKEKQSIHALESTGISMQTVTNELEEEGVKSFADAFRSLLQSVEERRQVQVTGLFGLASDVKKRVLMLQKQDFVKRMVDYDPSLWTQDPKGQDEIRVRMDWLNAPWQSEELLPHIENLLSECRSTGFTHALLLGMGGSSLAPEVLCVINGQSEYRGVQGLDLGVLDSTNPDEVLLASHHFPIETTLFIVASKSGTTEEINAFYQYFWDQATTILGERAGSHFIAITDPETRLEKLAKDKGFWKVFSANPRVGGRNSALTAFGLVPAALIGMNVQELLKRAQTTAELCRQSVPISANPGVVLGAVIAEAALHGRDKLTVVTDRAWSSFSNWLEQLIAESSGKDGKGIVPVANEPRVSATKYGKDRLFVYLRNSGESDTFCDQVRQAGHPVIVFDVETSYDLGSQFYLWEVATATACSILGVNSFDQPDVQDAKTRTRAGIAAYKQTGKLDQGTPIMNLEDGDIFSNQVLEMGQKKSVHAALDLFLQKYLQTGDYVAINAFIPRTPRLEAGLQTLRAEILSTYGNAVTLGFGPRFMHSTGQLHKGGPNSGVFIEITADPIANIEIPGEGLTFGTLQMAQALGDYQALEVKDRRLIRIHLRKPEVTVLLK
;
A
#
# COMPACT_ATOMS: atom_id res chain seq x y z
N MET A 1 -12.35 -22.56 18.23
CA MET A 1 -12.16 -23.98 17.86
C MET A 1 -12.42 -24.85 19.07
N SER A 2 -13.03 -26.03 18.89
CA SER A 2 -13.35 -26.98 19.96
C SER A 2 -12.08 -27.65 20.50
N GLY A 3 -12.09 -28.12 21.75
CA GLY A 3 -10.96 -28.84 22.35
C GLY A 3 -10.63 -30.16 21.63
N ASP A 4 -11.60 -30.75 20.94
CA ASP A 4 -11.41 -32.00 20.19
C ASP A 4 -10.59 -31.80 18.91
N PHE A 5 -10.64 -30.61 18.30
CA PHE A 5 -9.91 -30.33 17.05
C PHE A 5 -8.39 -30.46 17.20
N LEU A 6 -7.85 -29.81 18.23
CA LEU A 6 -6.42 -29.82 18.49
C LEU A 6 -5.96 -31.16 19.05
N LYS A 7 -6.84 -31.87 19.78
CA LYS A 7 -6.52 -33.17 20.37
C LYS A 7 -6.11 -34.21 19.32
N SER A 8 -6.87 -34.33 18.23
CA SER A 8 -6.54 -35.29 17.16
C SER A 8 -5.20 -34.97 16.49
N ILE A 9 -4.89 -33.68 16.29
CA ILE A 9 -3.61 -33.23 15.70
C ILE A 9 -2.45 -33.49 16.66
N ASP A 10 -2.62 -33.19 17.95
CA ASP A 10 -1.61 -33.45 18.98
C ASP A 10 -1.31 -34.95 19.12
N GLU A 11 -2.34 -35.80 19.10
CA GLU A 11 -2.18 -37.25 19.11
C GLU A 11 -1.40 -37.74 17.87
N LEU A 12 -1.70 -37.24 16.68
CA LEU A 12 -0.93 -37.53 15.46
C LEU A 12 0.54 -37.10 15.61
N HIS A 13 0.78 -35.90 16.14
CA HIS A 13 2.13 -35.41 16.42
C HIS A 13 2.88 -36.28 17.43
N ASN A 14 2.19 -36.85 18.43
CA ASN A 14 2.76 -37.77 19.41
C ASN A 14 3.15 -39.12 18.80
N PHE A 15 2.50 -39.56 17.72
CA PHE A 15 2.94 -40.72 16.93
C PHE A 15 4.18 -40.43 16.06
N GLY A 16 4.70 -39.20 16.07
CA GLY A 16 5.94 -38.82 15.39
C GLY A 16 5.77 -38.46 13.91
N GLN A 17 4.53 -38.23 13.46
CA GLN A 17 4.24 -37.61 12.17
C GLN A 17 4.11 -36.10 12.35
N ALA A 18 4.63 -35.28 11.44
CA ALA A 18 4.44 -33.82 11.43
C ALA A 18 3.44 -33.41 10.34
N LEU A 19 2.47 -32.55 10.65
CA LEU A 19 1.61 -31.94 9.64
C LEU A 19 2.25 -30.68 9.08
N TRP A 20 2.38 -30.61 7.76
CA TRP A 20 2.79 -29.42 7.03
C TRP A 20 1.61 -28.88 6.22
N TYR A 21 1.54 -27.56 6.09
CA TYR A 21 0.47 -26.88 5.36
C TYR A 21 0.84 -26.76 3.88
N ASP A 22 0.03 -27.36 3.00
CA ASP A 22 0.26 -27.35 1.54
C ASP A 22 -0.44 -26.15 0.87
N ASN A 23 -0.16 -24.96 1.36
CA ASN A 23 -0.64 -23.70 0.79
C ASN A 23 0.23 -22.53 1.28
N ILE A 24 0.31 -21.47 0.48
CA ILE A 24 0.87 -20.18 0.89
C ILE A 24 0.08 -19.08 0.21
N GLN A 25 -0.36 -18.11 0.98
CA GLN A 25 -1.06 -16.93 0.50
C GLN A 25 -0.67 -15.74 1.36
N ARG A 26 -0.37 -14.61 0.72
CA ARG A 26 0.12 -13.41 1.39
C ARG A 26 -0.86 -12.86 2.43
N SER A 27 -2.17 -12.93 2.20
CA SER A 27 -3.17 -12.55 3.22
C SER A 27 -3.04 -13.33 4.53
N LEU A 28 -2.70 -14.64 4.50
CA LEU A 28 -2.51 -15.47 5.69
C LEU A 28 -1.26 -15.07 6.49
N LEU A 29 -0.25 -14.52 5.81
CA LEU A 29 0.95 -13.96 6.43
C LEU A 29 0.62 -12.61 7.08
N GLY A 30 -0.05 -11.73 6.34
CA GLY A 30 -0.36 -10.36 6.76
C GLY A 30 -1.40 -10.26 7.88
N ASN A 31 -2.43 -11.13 7.86
CA ASN A 31 -3.49 -11.12 8.88
C ASN A 31 -3.13 -11.88 10.16
N GLY A 32 -1.98 -12.56 10.19
CA GLY A 32 -1.50 -13.33 11.34
C GLY A 32 -2.09 -14.73 11.50
N GLU A 33 -2.95 -15.21 10.60
CA GLU A 33 -3.55 -16.55 10.72
C GLU A 33 -2.50 -17.66 10.59
N LEU A 34 -1.50 -17.51 9.71
CA LEU A 34 -0.41 -18.48 9.62
C LEU A 34 0.35 -18.57 10.95
N LYS A 35 0.65 -17.43 11.56
CA LYS A 35 1.29 -17.37 12.88
C LYS A 35 0.41 -18.05 13.94
N ALA A 36 -0.90 -17.80 13.92
CA ALA A 36 -1.83 -18.39 14.87
C ALA A 36 -1.92 -19.93 14.72
N MET A 37 -1.94 -20.46 13.49
CA MET A 37 -1.89 -21.92 13.24
C MET A 37 -0.60 -22.55 13.80
N ILE A 38 0.54 -21.86 13.65
CA ILE A 38 1.84 -22.28 14.19
C ILE A 38 1.80 -22.31 15.74
N GLU A 39 1.31 -21.25 16.37
CA GLU A 39 1.25 -21.12 17.83
C GLU A 39 0.28 -22.12 18.48
N ARG A 40 -0.82 -22.45 17.79
CA ARG A 40 -1.78 -23.49 18.22
C ARG A 40 -1.26 -24.91 18.02
N GLY A 41 -0.12 -25.08 17.34
CA GLY A 41 0.49 -26.39 17.11
C GLY A 41 -0.17 -27.20 15.99
N GLU A 42 -0.99 -26.57 15.14
CA GLU A 42 -1.70 -27.27 14.05
C GLU A 42 -0.75 -27.74 12.96
N ILE A 43 0.31 -26.97 12.72
CA ILE A 43 1.24 -27.17 11.61
C ILE A 43 2.70 -26.96 12.06
N LYS A 44 3.62 -27.69 11.41
CA LYS A 44 5.05 -27.71 11.73
C LYS A 44 5.95 -27.38 10.52
N GLY A 45 5.37 -26.97 9.41
CA GLY A 45 6.06 -26.53 8.20
C GLY A 45 5.10 -26.18 7.08
N VAL A 46 5.62 -25.70 5.95
CA VAL A 46 4.83 -25.28 4.77
C VAL A 46 5.46 -25.81 3.49
N THR A 47 4.63 -26.20 2.53
CA THR A 47 5.04 -26.44 1.14
C THR A 47 4.36 -25.50 0.17
N SER A 48 5.12 -25.03 -0.82
CA SER A 48 4.60 -24.35 -1.99
C SER A 48 4.80 -25.16 -3.28
N ASN A 49 4.07 -24.78 -4.32
CA ASN A 49 4.22 -25.29 -5.69
C ASN A 49 3.62 -24.25 -6.68
N PRO A 50 3.87 -24.38 -8.00
CA PRO A 50 3.36 -23.44 -9.00
C PRO A 50 1.84 -23.23 -8.97
N SER A 51 1.04 -24.28 -8.72
CA SER A 51 -0.42 -24.18 -8.67
C SER A 51 -0.92 -23.39 -7.45
N ILE A 52 -0.22 -23.51 -6.31
CA ILE A 52 -0.51 -22.72 -5.10
C ILE A 52 -0.28 -21.24 -5.39
N PHE A 53 0.88 -20.89 -5.92
CA PHE A 53 1.16 -19.49 -6.30
C PHE A 53 0.23 -18.97 -7.40
N HIS A 54 -0.15 -19.81 -8.37
CA HIS A 54 -1.13 -19.45 -9.39
C HIS A 54 -2.45 -19.02 -8.75
N ASN A 55 -2.99 -19.84 -7.85
CA ASN A 55 -4.23 -19.49 -7.16
C ASN A 55 -4.07 -18.22 -6.31
N ALA A 56 -2.98 -18.11 -5.56
CA ALA A 56 -2.74 -16.95 -4.70
C ALA A 56 -2.64 -15.66 -5.52
N ILE A 57 -1.86 -15.66 -6.61
CA ILE A 57 -1.62 -14.46 -7.43
C ILE A 57 -2.82 -14.14 -8.32
N THR A 58 -3.57 -15.12 -8.82
CA THR A 58 -4.63 -14.83 -9.81
C THR A 58 -6.01 -14.59 -9.23
N LYS A 59 -6.29 -15.13 -8.04
CA LYS A 59 -7.64 -15.07 -7.43
C LYS A 59 -7.75 -14.01 -6.33
N THR A 60 -6.70 -13.21 -6.14
CA THR A 60 -6.62 -12.23 -5.04
C THR A 60 -5.93 -10.95 -5.49
N ASN A 61 -6.17 -9.87 -4.74
CA ASN A 61 -5.48 -8.59 -4.89
C ASN A 61 -4.26 -8.47 -3.96
N ASP A 62 -3.92 -9.52 -3.21
CA ASP A 62 -2.87 -9.51 -2.16
C ASP A 62 -1.50 -9.03 -2.68
N TYR A 63 -1.27 -9.13 -4.00
CA TYR A 63 0.02 -8.83 -4.63
C TYR A 63 0.06 -7.49 -5.36
N ASP A 64 -1.07 -6.77 -5.50
CA ASP A 64 -1.16 -5.57 -6.34
C ASP A 64 -0.16 -4.48 -5.94
N GLU A 65 -0.02 -4.21 -4.64
CA GLU A 65 0.87 -3.18 -4.10
C GLU A 65 2.34 -3.36 -4.52
N THR A 66 2.75 -4.61 -4.75
CA THR A 66 4.13 -4.96 -5.16
C THR A 66 4.25 -5.28 -6.65
N LEU A 67 3.21 -5.84 -7.28
CA LEU A 67 3.20 -6.19 -8.70
C LEU A 67 3.17 -4.94 -9.57
N LYS A 68 2.33 -3.95 -9.22
CA LYS A 68 2.21 -2.68 -9.95
C LYS A 68 3.57 -1.95 -10.11
N PRO A 69 4.32 -1.66 -9.02
CA PRO A 69 5.62 -1.00 -9.16
C PRO A 69 6.63 -1.86 -9.95
N MET A 70 6.67 -3.18 -9.77
CA MET A 70 7.60 -4.02 -10.54
C MET A 70 7.29 -4.03 -12.04
N ALA A 71 6.00 -4.01 -12.40
CA ALA A 71 5.58 -3.89 -13.78
C ALA A 71 6.01 -2.55 -14.39
N TRP A 72 5.83 -1.43 -13.66
CA TRP A 72 6.28 -0.10 -14.09
C TRP A 72 7.80 0.04 -14.17
N ALA A 73 8.53 -0.62 -13.26
CA ALA A 73 9.98 -0.73 -13.29
C ALA A 73 10.50 -1.61 -14.45
N GLY A 74 9.60 -2.32 -15.15
CA GLY A 74 9.91 -3.05 -16.37
C GLY A 74 10.57 -4.40 -16.15
N LEU A 75 10.29 -5.05 -15.01
CA LEU A 75 10.54 -6.48 -14.81
C LEU A 75 9.62 -7.30 -15.72
N ASN A 76 10.05 -8.49 -16.10
CA ASN A 76 9.22 -9.46 -16.83
C ASN A 76 8.38 -10.32 -15.86
N ALA A 77 7.46 -11.13 -16.40
CA ALA A 77 6.55 -11.94 -15.59
C ALA A 77 7.27 -12.96 -14.67
N GLU A 78 8.38 -13.54 -15.12
CA GLU A 78 9.16 -14.50 -14.32
C GLU A 78 9.95 -13.80 -13.22
N GLU A 79 10.57 -12.65 -13.51
CA GLU A 79 11.22 -11.81 -12.50
C GLU A 79 10.23 -11.37 -11.41
N ILE A 80 9.05 -10.90 -11.80
CA ILE A 80 7.97 -10.53 -10.87
C ILE A 80 7.57 -11.72 -10.01
N PHE A 81 7.30 -12.88 -10.64
CA PHE A 81 6.92 -14.09 -9.89
C PHE A 81 7.96 -14.44 -8.83
N TRP A 82 9.25 -14.45 -9.18
CA TRP A 82 10.30 -14.82 -8.23
C TRP A 82 10.42 -13.85 -7.06
N GLU A 83 10.33 -12.53 -7.31
CA GLU A 83 10.35 -11.54 -6.22
C GLU A 83 9.16 -11.72 -5.27
N LEU A 84 7.96 -11.97 -5.80
CA LEU A 84 6.76 -12.24 -4.98
C LEU A 84 6.90 -13.54 -4.17
N ALA A 85 7.29 -14.63 -4.82
CA ALA A 85 7.40 -15.94 -4.20
C ALA A 85 8.50 -15.97 -3.12
N ILE A 86 9.66 -15.38 -3.39
CA ILE A 86 10.77 -15.31 -2.42
C ILE A 86 10.36 -14.54 -1.17
N LYS A 87 9.66 -13.41 -1.33
CA LYS A 87 9.21 -12.59 -0.21
C LYS A 87 8.25 -13.36 0.70
N ASP A 88 7.26 -14.03 0.13
CA ASP A 88 6.30 -14.83 0.91
C ASP A 88 7.00 -15.99 1.64
N ILE A 89 7.98 -16.63 0.98
CA ILE A 89 8.77 -17.72 1.58
C ILE A 89 9.67 -17.23 2.72
N GLN A 90 10.27 -16.04 2.58
CA GLN A 90 11.06 -15.42 3.66
C GLN A 90 10.20 -15.15 4.88
N GLU A 91 9.01 -14.56 4.70
CA GLU A 91 8.09 -14.26 5.79
C GLU A 91 7.58 -15.53 6.47
N ALA A 92 7.18 -16.54 5.69
CA ALA A 92 6.80 -17.83 6.24
C ALA A 92 7.96 -18.47 7.01
N ALA A 93 9.18 -18.45 6.45
CA ALA A 93 10.36 -19.01 7.11
C ALA A 93 10.68 -18.29 8.43
N ASP A 94 10.52 -16.97 8.49
CA ASP A 94 10.69 -16.19 9.72
C ASP A 94 9.66 -16.58 10.79
N LEU A 95 8.40 -16.81 10.41
CA LEU A 95 7.35 -17.29 11.32
C LEU A 95 7.63 -18.70 11.88
N PHE A 96 8.21 -19.59 11.07
CA PHE A 96 8.55 -20.96 11.51
C PHE A 96 9.90 -21.09 12.23
N LEU A 97 10.72 -20.03 12.24
CA LEU A 97 12.05 -20.06 12.84
C LEU A 97 12.08 -20.46 14.34
N PRO A 98 11.09 -20.08 15.18
CA PRO A 98 11.00 -20.58 16.55
C PRO A 98 10.85 -22.11 16.64
N ILE A 99 9.99 -22.72 15.80
CA ILE A 99 9.82 -24.18 15.73
C ILE A 99 11.09 -24.84 15.22
N TYR A 100 11.74 -24.26 14.21
CA TYR A 100 13.00 -24.78 13.69
C TYR A 100 14.08 -24.87 14.78
N ARG A 101 14.16 -23.85 15.64
CA ARG A 101 15.11 -23.85 16.76
C ARG A 101 14.70 -24.82 17.87
N SER A 102 13.44 -24.79 18.32
CA SER A 102 12.98 -25.60 19.46
C SER A 102 12.92 -27.09 19.14
N SER A 103 12.70 -27.46 17.88
CA SER A 103 12.70 -28.85 17.41
C SER A 103 14.10 -29.39 17.10
N HIS A 104 15.16 -28.62 17.40
CA HIS A 104 16.54 -28.96 17.01
C HIS A 104 16.68 -29.24 15.52
N ARG A 105 16.10 -28.36 14.69
CA ARG A 105 16.11 -28.43 13.22
C ARG A 105 15.35 -29.63 12.65
N LYS A 106 14.47 -30.26 13.42
CA LYS A 106 13.62 -31.37 12.94
C LYS A 106 12.43 -30.87 12.11
N ASP A 107 11.84 -29.76 12.52
CA ASP A 107 10.65 -29.15 11.91
C ASP A 107 10.87 -27.65 11.66
N GLY A 108 9.82 -26.92 11.30
CA GLY A 108 9.85 -25.48 11.04
C GLY A 108 10.39 -25.12 9.65
N TYR A 109 10.25 -26.01 8.68
CA TYR A 109 10.74 -25.80 7.32
C TYR A 109 9.68 -25.22 6.39
N VAL A 110 10.14 -24.42 5.42
CA VAL A 110 9.32 -23.88 4.33
C VAL A 110 9.96 -24.30 3.00
N SER A 111 9.18 -24.90 2.10
CA SER A 111 9.69 -25.38 0.81
C SER A 111 9.39 -24.42 -0.34
N LEU A 112 10.38 -24.15 -1.18
CA LEU A 112 10.28 -23.43 -2.45
C LEU A 112 10.82 -24.28 -3.60
N GLU A 113 10.03 -24.44 -4.65
CA GLU A 113 10.37 -25.27 -5.81
C GLU A 113 11.21 -24.52 -6.84
N VAL A 114 12.20 -25.21 -7.43
CA VAL A 114 12.89 -24.73 -8.63
C VAL A 114 11.93 -24.65 -9.81
N SER A 115 12.30 -23.91 -10.87
CA SER A 115 11.49 -23.85 -12.09
C SER A 115 11.24 -25.26 -12.66
N PRO A 116 9.97 -25.69 -12.87
CA PRO A 116 9.66 -27.00 -13.43
C PRO A 116 10.22 -27.23 -14.84
N PHE A 117 10.56 -26.15 -15.57
CA PHE A 117 11.20 -26.24 -16.89
C PHE A 117 12.61 -26.84 -16.82
N LEU A 118 13.24 -26.83 -15.63
CA LEU A 118 14.58 -27.37 -15.41
C LEU A 118 14.58 -28.84 -15.00
N ALA A 119 13.41 -29.49 -14.87
CA ALA A 119 13.29 -30.86 -14.35
C ALA A 119 14.07 -31.92 -15.14
N LYS A 120 14.50 -31.62 -16.37
CA LYS A 120 15.34 -32.49 -17.23
C LYS A 120 16.76 -31.93 -17.46
N ASP A 121 17.19 -30.96 -16.65
CA ASP A 121 18.52 -30.34 -16.72
C ASP A 121 19.16 -30.31 -15.32
N THR A 122 20.12 -31.20 -15.12
CA THR A 122 20.83 -31.35 -13.84
C THR A 122 21.58 -30.09 -13.43
N GLU A 123 22.38 -29.51 -14.33
CA GLU A 123 23.26 -28.38 -13.98
C GLU A 123 22.45 -27.10 -13.78
N ALA A 124 21.45 -26.85 -14.62
CA ALA A 124 20.57 -25.71 -14.44
C ALA A 124 19.77 -25.80 -13.13
N THR A 125 19.30 -27.00 -12.76
CA THR A 125 18.63 -27.23 -11.46
C THR A 125 19.55 -26.93 -10.28
N ILE A 126 20.83 -27.35 -10.34
CA ILE A 126 21.81 -27.07 -9.27
C ILE A 126 22.06 -25.57 -9.14
N CYS A 127 22.24 -24.87 -10.26
CA CYS A 127 22.44 -23.42 -10.28
C CYS A 127 21.24 -22.67 -9.69
N GLU A 128 20.03 -23.07 -10.08
CA GLU A 128 18.79 -22.46 -9.58
C GLU A 128 18.58 -22.73 -8.09
N ALA A 129 18.85 -23.96 -7.63
CA ALA A 129 18.76 -24.29 -6.21
C ALA A 129 19.66 -23.40 -5.35
N LYS A 130 20.90 -23.14 -5.79
CA LYS A 130 21.84 -22.23 -5.12
C LYS A 130 21.35 -20.79 -5.14
N ARG A 131 20.89 -20.32 -6.30
CA ARG A 131 20.36 -18.96 -6.47
C ARG A 131 19.19 -18.70 -5.52
N LEU A 132 18.22 -19.61 -5.46
CA LEU A 132 17.06 -19.49 -4.58
C LEU A 132 17.45 -19.57 -3.10
N TRP A 133 18.39 -20.45 -2.75
CA TRP A 133 18.91 -20.54 -1.39
C TRP A 133 19.56 -19.24 -0.92
N GLU A 134 20.45 -18.67 -1.74
CA GLU A 134 21.13 -17.39 -1.46
C GLU A 134 20.16 -16.22 -1.41
N LYS A 135 19.13 -16.20 -2.27
CA LYS A 135 18.15 -15.12 -2.32
C LYS A 135 17.16 -15.13 -1.15
N VAL A 136 16.69 -16.31 -0.75
CA VAL A 136 15.80 -16.45 0.40
C VAL A 136 16.57 -16.19 1.69
N ASP A 137 17.80 -16.70 1.81
CA ASP A 137 18.71 -16.50 2.95
C ASP A 137 18.03 -16.80 4.30
N ARG A 138 17.46 -18.01 4.42
CA ARG A 138 16.88 -18.52 5.67
C ARG A 138 17.32 -19.96 5.92
N PRO A 139 17.77 -20.30 7.14
CA PRO A 139 18.34 -21.62 7.44
C PRO A 139 17.31 -22.76 7.39
N ASN A 140 16.03 -22.42 7.50
CA ASN A 140 14.90 -23.34 7.48
C ASN A 140 14.17 -23.36 6.12
N LEU A 141 14.78 -22.85 5.05
CA LEU A 141 14.34 -23.11 3.69
C LEU A 141 14.62 -24.57 3.32
N MET A 142 13.75 -25.16 2.50
CA MET A 142 14.05 -26.34 1.69
C MET A 142 13.89 -26.02 0.20
N ILE A 143 14.90 -26.32 -0.60
CA ILE A 143 14.76 -26.27 -2.06
C ILE A 143 14.05 -27.54 -2.51
N LYS A 144 12.94 -27.38 -3.21
CA LYS A 144 12.14 -28.50 -3.69
C LYS A 144 12.59 -28.88 -5.11
N ILE A 145 13.05 -30.12 -5.27
CA ILE A 145 13.64 -30.64 -6.51
C ILE A 145 12.91 -31.91 -6.93
N PRO A 146 12.37 -31.99 -8.17
CA PRO A 146 11.78 -33.21 -8.71
C PRO A 146 12.74 -34.40 -8.73
N ALA A 147 12.26 -35.58 -8.35
CA ALA A 147 12.98 -36.84 -8.43
C ALA A 147 12.96 -37.44 -9.84
N THR A 148 13.18 -36.64 -10.88
CA THR A 148 13.40 -37.16 -12.24
C THR A 148 14.76 -37.86 -12.32
N VAL A 149 15.05 -38.58 -13.42
CA VAL A 149 16.38 -39.18 -13.63
C VAL A 149 17.49 -38.12 -13.53
N GLU A 150 17.26 -36.95 -14.12
CA GLU A 150 18.16 -35.81 -14.13
C GLU A 150 18.16 -35.03 -12.82
N GLY A 151 17.07 -35.10 -12.05
CA GLY A 151 16.96 -34.49 -10.72
C GLY A 151 17.75 -35.23 -9.64
N ILE A 152 17.90 -36.56 -9.71
CA ILE A 152 18.69 -37.36 -8.76
C ILE A 152 20.13 -36.84 -8.56
N PRO A 153 20.95 -36.63 -9.61
CA PRO A 153 22.29 -36.05 -9.45
C PRO A 153 22.25 -34.60 -8.92
N ALA A 154 21.23 -33.81 -9.27
CA ALA A 154 21.05 -32.45 -8.76
C ALA A 154 20.76 -32.44 -7.25
N ILE A 155 19.91 -33.36 -6.77
CA ILE A 155 19.61 -33.57 -5.35
C ILE A 155 20.88 -33.92 -4.58
N ARG A 156 21.64 -34.93 -5.06
CA ARG A 156 22.92 -35.33 -4.44
C ARG A 156 23.88 -34.15 -4.32
N ARG A 157 24.03 -33.37 -5.39
CA ARG A 157 24.94 -32.23 -5.40
C ARG A 157 24.48 -31.12 -4.46
N THR A 158 23.20 -30.81 -4.44
CA THR A 158 22.60 -29.78 -3.56
C THR A 158 22.81 -30.12 -2.09
N ILE A 159 22.62 -31.39 -1.71
CA ILE A 159 22.90 -31.90 -0.35
C ILE A 159 24.40 -31.83 -0.03
N THR A 160 25.26 -32.20 -0.98
CA THR A 160 26.72 -32.11 -0.82
C THR A 160 27.16 -30.68 -0.54
N ASP A 161 26.56 -29.72 -1.24
CA ASP A 161 26.85 -28.29 -1.12
C ASP A 161 26.32 -27.71 0.20
N GLY A 162 25.34 -28.36 0.81
CA GLY A 162 24.91 -28.11 2.19
C GLY A 162 23.53 -27.47 2.33
N LEU A 163 22.69 -27.62 1.31
CA LEU A 163 21.35 -27.06 1.27
C LEU A 163 20.34 -28.12 1.72
N ASN A 164 19.25 -27.68 2.35
CA ASN A 164 18.14 -28.59 2.67
C ASN A 164 17.31 -28.85 1.42
N VAL A 165 16.89 -30.10 1.21
CA VAL A 165 16.17 -30.50 -0.01
C VAL A 165 14.85 -31.19 0.30
N ASN A 166 13.76 -30.66 -0.24
CA ASN A 166 12.49 -31.36 -0.35
C ASN A 166 12.45 -32.08 -1.71
N VAL A 167 12.66 -33.40 -1.72
CA VAL A 167 12.61 -34.17 -2.97
C VAL A 167 11.15 -34.43 -3.33
N THR A 168 10.70 -34.05 -4.53
CA THR A 168 9.29 -34.13 -4.94
C THR A 168 9.06 -35.07 -6.13
N LEU A 169 7.79 -35.33 -6.46
CA LEU A 169 7.34 -36.21 -7.55
C LEU A 169 7.86 -37.66 -7.43
N ILE A 170 7.87 -38.21 -6.20
CA ILE A 170 8.21 -39.61 -5.96
C ILE A 170 6.93 -40.45 -5.99
N PHE A 171 6.84 -41.38 -6.94
CA PHE A 171 5.68 -42.28 -7.09
C PHE A 171 6.02 -43.76 -6.91
N SER A 172 7.28 -44.16 -7.14
CA SER A 172 7.70 -45.56 -7.13
C SER A 172 8.75 -45.85 -6.05
N LEU A 173 8.76 -47.08 -5.56
CA LEU A 173 9.81 -47.57 -4.64
C LEU A 173 11.19 -47.52 -5.28
N LYS A 174 11.28 -47.83 -6.59
CA LYS A 174 12.53 -47.74 -7.35
C LYS A 174 13.07 -46.32 -7.36
N ARG A 175 12.21 -45.32 -7.61
CA ARG A 175 12.63 -43.92 -7.57
C ARG A 175 13.00 -43.50 -6.16
N TYR A 176 12.21 -43.89 -5.16
CA TYR A 176 12.51 -43.58 -3.78
C TYR A 176 13.87 -44.14 -3.33
N GLN A 177 14.21 -45.35 -3.75
CA GLN A 177 15.54 -45.92 -3.50
C GLN A 177 16.66 -45.06 -4.11
N ALA A 178 16.48 -44.55 -5.32
CA ALA A 178 17.46 -43.64 -5.95
C ALA A 178 17.58 -42.30 -5.19
N VAL A 179 16.47 -41.80 -4.64
CA VAL A 179 16.45 -40.60 -3.78
C VAL A 179 17.22 -40.82 -2.48
N ILE A 180 16.99 -41.96 -1.81
CA ILE A 180 17.75 -42.33 -0.59
C ILE A 180 19.24 -42.44 -0.91
N GLU A 181 19.61 -43.08 -2.03
CA GLU A 181 21.01 -43.20 -2.46
C GLU A 181 21.65 -41.83 -2.71
N ALA A 182 20.95 -40.91 -3.39
CA ALA A 182 21.42 -39.55 -3.61
C ALA A 182 21.62 -38.79 -2.28
N PHE A 183 20.72 -38.98 -1.31
CA PHE A 183 20.84 -38.37 0.01
C PHE A 183 22.05 -38.90 0.78
N LEU A 184 22.18 -40.22 0.93
CA LEU A 184 23.29 -40.84 1.65
C LEU A 184 24.63 -40.52 1.01
N SER A 185 24.75 -40.67 -0.31
CA SER A 185 25.99 -40.37 -1.03
C SER A 185 26.35 -38.88 -1.06
N GLY A 186 25.37 -37.98 -0.97
CA GLY A 186 25.59 -36.54 -0.83
C GLY A 186 26.15 -36.18 0.55
N LEU A 187 25.58 -36.75 1.62
CA LEU A 187 26.11 -36.59 2.98
C LEU A 187 27.52 -37.17 3.11
N GLU A 188 27.78 -38.34 2.54
CA GLU A 188 29.10 -38.96 2.53
C GLU A 188 30.13 -38.09 1.81
N ALA A 189 29.77 -37.53 0.65
CA ALA A 189 30.66 -36.63 -0.10
C ALA A 189 30.97 -35.36 0.71
N ARG A 190 29.98 -34.81 1.41
CA ARG A 190 30.13 -33.64 2.28
C ARG A 190 31.04 -33.94 3.48
N LEU A 191 30.82 -35.07 4.15
CA LEU A 191 31.63 -35.52 5.28
C LEU A 191 33.08 -35.78 4.86
N LYS A 192 33.29 -36.41 3.70
CA LYS A 192 34.62 -36.63 3.12
C LYS A 192 35.34 -35.32 2.81
N ALA A 193 34.59 -34.26 2.48
CA ALA A 193 35.13 -32.92 2.30
C ALA A 193 35.35 -32.14 3.61
N GLY A 194 35.18 -32.78 4.77
CA GLY A 194 35.39 -32.18 6.09
C GLY A 194 34.31 -31.17 6.52
N LYS A 195 33.14 -31.19 5.88
CA LYS A 195 32.03 -30.27 6.18
C LYS A 195 30.99 -30.95 7.09
N GLY A 196 30.35 -30.16 7.97
CA GLY A 196 29.35 -30.65 8.93
C GLY A 196 28.04 -31.09 8.29
N LEU A 197 27.34 -32.03 8.95
CA LEU A 197 26.06 -32.62 8.51
C LEU A 197 24.86 -32.19 9.37
N ASP A 198 25.11 -31.56 10.52
CA ASP A 198 24.16 -31.25 11.61
C ASP A 198 23.04 -30.27 11.24
N HIS A 199 23.21 -29.53 10.15
CA HIS A 199 22.26 -28.54 9.65
C HIS A 199 21.55 -28.99 8.37
N ILE A 200 21.86 -30.19 7.86
CA ILE A 200 21.30 -30.71 6.60
C ILE A 200 20.05 -31.53 6.89
N ALA A 201 18.92 -31.05 6.38
CA ALA A 201 17.66 -31.77 6.40
C ALA A 201 17.17 -32.08 5.00
N SER A 202 16.44 -33.20 4.88
CA SER A 202 15.75 -33.54 3.64
C SER A 202 14.46 -34.27 3.94
N VAL A 203 13.45 -34.04 3.10
CA VAL A 203 12.22 -34.83 3.08
C VAL A 203 12.04 -35.43 1.69
N ALA A 204 11.39 -36.59 1.63
CA ALA A 204 11.08 -37.29 0.39
C ALA A 204 9.56 -37.31 0.17
N SER A 205 9.06 -36.34 -0.59
CA SER A 205 7.64 -36.16 -0.92
C SER A 205 7.13 -37.26 -1.86
N PHE A 206 6.59 -38.30 -1.25
CA PHE A 206 5.99 -39.48 -1.87
C PHE A 206 4.48 -39.26 -2.07
N PHE A 207 4.04 -39.29 -3.34
CA PHE A 207 2.69 -38.92 -3.72
C PHE A 207 1.71 -40.07 -3.52
N VAL A 208 0.57 -39.77 -2.90
CA VAL A 208 -0.43 -40.77 -2.48
C VAL A 208 -1.65 -40.76 -3.41
N SER A 209 -2.56 -39.79 -3.32
CA SER A 209 -3.88 -39.86 -3.96
C SER A 209 -3.86 -39.98 -5.49
N ARG A 210 -2.78 -39.53 -6.14
CA ARG A 210 -2.61 -39.64 -7.60
C ARG A 210 -2.50 -41.09 -8.06
N VAL A 211 -1.93 -41.97 -7.22
CA VAL A 211 -1.82 -43.40 -7.50
C VAL A 211 -3.21 -44.02 -7.54
N ASP A 212 -4.03 -43.84 -6.49
CA ASP A 212 -5.39 -44.38 -6.47
C ASP A 212 -6.24 -43.79 -7.60
N THR A 213 -6.17 -42.47 -7.84
CA THR A 213 -6.95 -41.85 -8.93
C THR A 213 -6.69 -42.54 -10.28
N LYS A 214 -5.43 -42.89 -10.55
CA LYS A 214 -5.05 -43.53 -11.82
C LYS A 214 -5.39 -45.02 -11.83
N VAL A 215 -5.07 -45.73 -10.75
CA VAL A 215 -5.35 -47.16 -10.61
C VAL A 215 -6.85 -47.43 -10.62
N ASP A 216 -7.62 -46.69 -9.83
CA ASP A 216 -9.08 -46.80 -9.77
C ASP A 216 -9.69 -46.51 -11.15
N GLY A 217 -9.18 -45.52 -11.89
CA GLY A 217 -9.61 -45.27 -13.27
C GLY A 217 -9.30 -46.43 -14.24
N MET A 218 -8.19 -47.15 -14.04
CA MET A 218 -7.87 -48.35 -14.81
C MET A 218 -8.76 -49.54 -14.41
N ILE A 219 -9.04 -49.71 -13.11
CA ILE A 219 -9.97 -50.72 -12.59
C ILE A 219 -11.36 -50.51 -13.18
N SER A 220 -11.87 -49.28 -13.19
CA SER A 220 -13.17 -48.95 -13.79
C SER A 220 -13.24 -49.34 -15.27
N LYS A 221 -12.17 -49.10 -16.04
CA LYS A 221 -12.10 -49.55 -17.44
C LYS A 221 -12.14 -51.06 -17.61
N LEU A 222 -11.54 -51.82 -16.68
CA LEU A 222 -11.62 -53.29 -16.68
C LEU A 222 -13.03 -53.81 -16.35
N ILE A 223 -13.77 -53.10 -15.50
CA ILE A 223 -15.20 -53.38 -15.25
C ILE A 223 -15.99 -53.12 -16.54
N GLU A 224 -15.80 -51.97 -17.17
CA GLU A 224 -16.48 -51.59 -18.40
C GLU A 224 -16.21 -52.56 -19.55
N SER A 225 -14.99 -53.12 -19.64
CA SER A 225 -14.63 -54.12 -20.64
C SER A 225 -15.07 -55.55 -20.29
N GLY A 226 -15.69 -55.76 -19.12
CA GLY A 226 -16.09 -57.08 -18.62
C GLY A 226 -14.91 -57.97 -18.23
N SER A 227 -13.70 -57.42 -18.13
CA SER A 227 -12.47 -58.15 -17.79
C SER A 227 -12.28 -58.34 -16.28
N LEU A 228 -13.05 -57.63 -15.46
CA LEU A 228 -13.05 -57.74 -14.00
C LEU A 228 -14.48 -57.57 -13.46
N SER A 229 -14.90 -58.41 -12.51
CA SER A 229 -16.22 -58.25 -11.88
C SER A 229 -16.23 -57.08 -10.88
N VAL A 230 -17.42 -56.52 -10.63
CA VAL A 230 -17.60 -55.42 -9.65
C VAL A 230 -17.15 -55.84 -8.24
N ASP A 231 -17.42 -57.09 -7.84
CA ASP A 231 -17.03 -57.61 -6.52
C ASP A 231 -15.50 -57.78 -6.37
N GLU A 232 -14.81 -58.14 -7.45
CA GLU A 232 -13.35 -58.19 -7.48
C GLU A 232 -12.74 -56.79 -7.49
N ALA A 233 -13.31 -55.87 -8.26
CA ALA A 233 -12.88 -54.47 -8.32
C ALA A 233 -13.05 -53.74 -6.98
N ASN A 234 -14.15 -53.97 -6.27
CA ASN A 234 -14.40 -53.41 -4.93
C ASN A 234 -13.33 -53.82 -3.90
N LYS A 235 -12.64 -54.95 -4.12
CA LYS A 235 -11.52 -55.37 -3.27
C LYS A 235 -10.21 -54.66 -3.61
N LEU A 236 -10.13 -53.90 -4.70
CA LEU A 236 -8.91 -53.24 -5.19
C LEU A 236 -8.97 -51.72 -5.08
N PHE A 237 -10.16 -51.12 -5.21
CA PHE A 237 -10.37 -49.67 -5.13
C PHE A 237 -9.76 -49.05 -3.87
N GLY A 238 -9.01 -47.96 -4.04
CA GLY A 238 -8.47 -47.15 -2.93
C GLY A 238 -7.38 -47.80 -2.09
N LYS A 239 -6.76 -48.89 -2.56
CA LYS A 239 -5.72 -49.62 -1.81
C LYS A 239 -4.31 -49.38 -2.32
N ALA A 240 -4.14 -49.08 -3.61
CA ALA A 240 -2.84 -49.06 -4.26
C ALA A 240 -1.92 -47.98 -3.69
N ALA A 241 -2.45 -46.77 -3.43
CA ALA A 241 -1.67 -45.66 -2.90
C ALA A 241 -1.17 -45.93 -1.47
N ILE A 242 -2.05 -46.42 -0.59
CA ILE A 242 -1.72 -46.73 0.80
C ILE A 242 -0.70 -47.87 0.85
N ALA A 243 -0.92 -48.95 0.10
CA ALA A 243 0.02 -50.06 0.02
C ALA A 243 1.40 -49.59 -0.46
N ASN A 244 1.46 -48.78 -1.52
CA ASN A 244 2.70 -48.24 -2.07
C ASN A 244 3.45 -47.35 -1.06
N ALA A 245 2.73 -46.47 -0.34
CA ALA A 245 3.31 -45.61 0.69
C ALA A 245 3.82 -46.40 1.92
N LYS A 246 3.07 -47.40 2.39
CA LYS A 246 3.50 -48.30 3.48
C LYS A 246 4.78 -49.06 3.10
N LEU A 247 4.89 -49.55 1.86
CA LEU A 247 6.11 -50.18 1.37
C LEU A 247 7.28 -49.20 1.22
N ALA A 248 7.01 -47.94 0.85
CA ALA A 248 8.03 -46.89 0.84
C ALA A 248 8.58 -46.66 2.26
N TYR A 249 7.71 -46.64 3.26
CA TYR A 249 8.12 -46.53 4.66
C TYR A 249 8.96 -47.72 5.14
N GLN A 250 8.65 -48.94 4.69
CA GLN A 250 9.50 -50.11 4.96
C GLN A 250 10.91 -49.98 4.36
N LEU A 251 11.00 -49.49 3.13
CA LEU A 251 12.29 -49.20 2.49
C LEU A 251 13.07 -48.13 3.28
N TYR A 252 12.40 -47.08 3.74
CA TYR A 252 12.99 -46.08 4.64
C TYR A 252 13.56 -46.74 5.90
N LYS A 253 12.77 -47.54 6.61
CA LYS A 253 13.20 -48.24 7.83
C LYS A 253 14.41 -49.13 7.59
N GLU A 254 14.41 -49.88 6.48
CA GLU A 254 15.53 -50.74 6.09
C GLU A 254 16.81 -49.92 5.89
N LYS A 255 16.77 -48.85 5.10
CA LYS A 255 17.97 -48.07 4.74
C LYS A 255 18.51 -47.23 5.90
N PHE A 256 17.63 -46.62 6.69
CA PHE A 256 18.02 -45.73 7.80
C PHE A 256 18.32 -46.47 9.12
N SER A 257 18.08 -47.78 9.19
CA SER A 257 18.55 -48.63 10.30
C SER A 257 19.91 -49.32 10.03
N GLY A 258 20.41 -49.24 8.78
CA GLY A 258 21.67 -49.86 8.37
C GLY A 258 22.93 -49.16 8.88
N GLU A 259 24.05 -49.89 8.89
CA GLU A 259 25.36 -49.38 9.37
C GLU A 259 25.86 -48.15 8.60
N ARG A 260 25.56 -48.07 7.30
CA ARG A 260 25.89 -46.91 6.45
C ARG A 260 25.32 -45.61 7.03
N PHE A 261 24.02 -45.60 7.36
CA PHE A 261 23.39 -44.41 7.94
C PHE A 261 23.79 -44.19 9.40
N LYS A 262 23.92 -45.25 10.22
CA LYS A 262 24.41 -45.12 11.60
C LYS A 262 25.76 -44.41 11.68
N SER A 263 26.65 -44.62 10.71
CA SER A 263 27.93 -43.90 10.60
C SER A 263 27.72 -42.39 10.36
N LEU A 264 26.84 -42.02 9.43
CA LEU A 264 26.50 -40.62 9.14
C LEU A 264 25.79 -39.95 10.32
N PHE A 265 24.87 -40.66 10.98
CA PHE A 265 24.13 -40.20 12.15
C PHE A 265 25.06 -39.84 13.32
N LYS A 266 26.10 -40.66 13.58
CA LYS A 266 27.15 -40.35 14.57
C LYS A 266 27.93 -39.07 14.26
N ASN A 267 27.94 -38.64 12.99
CA ASN A 267 28.54 -37.39 12.52
C ASN A 267 27.52 -36.24 12.38
N GLY A 268 26.34 -36.37 12.99
CA GLY A 268 25.32 -35.33 13.06
C GLY A 268 24.29 -35.36 11.93
N ALA A 269 24.30 -36.35 11.03
CA ALA A 269 23.28 -36.45 9.98
C ALA A 269 21.88 -36.70 10.57
N GLN A 270 20.87 -36.10 9.95
CA GLN A 270 19.45 -36.35 10.26
C GLN A 270 18.84 -37.37 9.27
N ASN A 271 17.71 -37.97 9.65
CA ASN A 271 16.95 -38.83 8.74
C ASN A 271 16.41 -38.03 7.54
N GLN A 272 16.42 -38.60 6.34
CA GLN A 272 15.55 -38.10 5.27
C GLN A 272 14.14 -38.64 5.50
N ARG A 273 13.26 -37.82 6.09
CA ARG A 273 11.91 -38.25 6.46
C ARG A 273 11.06 -38.51 5.22
N PRO A 274 10.29 -39.61 5.15
CA PRO A 274 9.20 -39.74 4.20
C PRO A 274 8.19 -38.62 4.42
N LEU A 275 7.76 -37.96 3.35
CA LEU A 275 6.71 -36.96 3.36
C LEU A 275 5.56 -37.42 2.46
N TRP A 276 4.37 -37.59 3.01
CA TRP A 276 3.18 -37.97 2.26
C TRP A 276 2.58 -36.73 1.60
N ALA A 277 2.61 -36.69 0.27
CA ALA A 277 2.12 -35.58 -0.53
C ALA A 277 0.88 -35.98 -1.33
N SER A 278 0.06 -34.99 -1.71
CA SER A 278 -1.22 -35.21 -2.38
C SER A 278 -2.11 -36.15 -1.54
N THR A 279 -2.39 -35.79 -0.29
CA THR A 279 -3.13 -36.60 0.69
C THR A 279 -4.59 -36.18 0.88
N SER A 280 -5.12 -35.31 0.03
CA SER A 280 -6.57 -35.08 -0.07
C SER A 280 -7.24 -36.22 -0.85
N THR A 281 -8.35 -36.77 -0.36
CA THR A 281 -9.16 -37.70 -1.16
C THR A 281 -9.64 -37.05 -2.46
N LYS A 282 -9.73 -37.86 -3.53
CA LYS A 282 -10.34 -37.47 -4.82
C LYS A 282 -11.63 -38.23 -5.12
N ASN A 283 -11.92 -39.25 -4.32
CA ASN A 283 -13.12 -40.08 -4.47
C ASN A 283 -14.05 -39.80 -3.27
N PRO A 284 -15.28 -39.31 -3.50
CA PRO A 284 -16.22 -39.00 -2.42
C PRO A 284 -16.70 -40.23 -1.64
N ASN A 285 -16.46 -41.44 -2.15
CA ASN A 285 -16.78 -42.69 -1.45
C ASN A 285 -15.73 -43.07 -0.39
N TYR A 286 -14.57 -42.40 -0.38
CA TYR A 286 -13.54 -42.62 0.64
C TYR A 286 -13.69 -41.59 1.75
N ARG A 287 -13.28 -41.93 2.97
CA ARG A 287 -13.09 -40.93 4.04
C ARG A 287 -12.16 -39.84 3.51
N ASP A 288 -12.51 -38.58 3.73
CA ASP A 288 -11.74 -37.40 3.34
C ASP A 288 -10.39 -37.28 4.06
N VAL A 289 -10.24 -37.98 5.18
CA VAL A 289 -9.02 -38.11 5.99
C VAL A 289 -8.25 -39.42 5.80
N ILE A 290 -8.69 -40.32 4.90
CA ILE A 290 -8.16 -41.69 4.78
C ILE A 290 -6.64 -41.76 4.64
N TYR A 291 -6.04 -40.89 3.82
CA TYR A 291 -4.60 -40.90 3.56
C TYR A 291 -3.78 -40.34 4.72
N ILE A 292 -4.39 -39.56 5.62
CA ILE A 292 -3.72 -39.18 6.85
C ILE A 292 -3.76 -40.37 7.79
N GLU A 293 -4.96 -40.87 8.10
CA GLU A 293 -5.20 -41.94 9.07
C GLU A 293 -4.40 -43.21 8.77
N GLU A 294 -4.30 -43.62 7.50
CA GLU A 294 -3.62 -44.87 7.10
C GLU A 294 -2.09 -44.75 7.00
N LEU A 295 -1.54 -43.54 7.08
CA LEU A 295 -0.12 -43.26 6.89
C LEU A 295 0.57 -42.65 8.11
N ILE A 296 -0.08 -42.64 9.28
CA ILE A 296 0.50 -42.15 10.53
C ILE A 296 1.65 -43.07 10.95
N GLY A 297 2.82 -42.46 11.14
CA GLY A 297 4.08 -43.15 11.38
C GLY A 297 5.16 -42.27 12.00
N ALA A 298 6.04 -42.87 12.78
CA ALA A 298 7.18 -42.17 13.37
C ALA A 298 8.16 -41.66 12.30
N GLU A 299 8.76 -40.49 12.53
CA GLU A 299 9.73 -39.87 11.61
C GLU A 299 9.16 -39.60 10.21
N THR A 300 7.87 -39.28 10.11
CA THR A 300 7.22 -38.93 8.84
C THR A 300 6.66 -37.52 8.85
N VAL A 301 6.32 -37.03 7.66
CA VAL A 301 5.61 -35.77 7.44
C VAL A 301 4.39 -36.06 6.59
N ASN A 302 3.30 -35.33 6.80
CA ASN A 302 2.19 -35.29 5.86
C ASN A 302 1.95 -33.84 5.48
N THR A 303 2.06 -33.51 4.19
CA THR A 303 1.71 -32.16 3.72
C THR A 303 0.27 -32.17 3.24
N VAL A 304 -0.57 -31.38 3.91
CA VAL A 304 -2.03 -31.45 3.81
C VAL A 304 -2.59 -30.12 3.26
N PRO A 305 -3.50 -30.16 2.27
CA PRO A 305 -4.22 -28.98 1.83
C PRO A 305 -5.12 -28.41 2.94
N PRO A 306 -5.52 -27.14 2.86
CA PRO A 306 -6.30 -26.47 3.93
C PRO A 306 -7.57 -27.23 4.33
N ALA A 307 -8.34 -27.72 3.35
CA ALA A 307 -9.57 -28.46 3.61
C ALA A 307 -9.31 -29.80 4.33
N THR A 308 -8.21 -30.48 4.02
CA THR A 308 -7.86 -31.78 4.63
C THR A 308 -7.34 -31.59 6.05
N LEU A 309 -6.61 -30.51 6.34
CA LEU A 309 -6.22 -30.15 7.71
C LEU A 309 -7.45 -29.95 8.60
N VAL A 310 -8.44 -29.18 8.10
CA VAL A 310 -9.69 -28.93 8.82
C VAL A 310 -10.49 -30.23 9.03
N ALA A 311 -10.64 -31.06 8.01
CA ALA A 311 -11.35 -32.34 8.11
C ALA A 311 -10.68 -33.27 9.14
N TYR A 312 -9.34 -33.34 9.15
CA TYR A 312 -8.62 -34.17 10.11
C TYR A 312 -8.78 -33.70 11.55
N GLY A 313 -8.70 -32.38 11.78
CA GLY A 313 -8.97 -31.85 13.12
C GLY A 313 -10.41 -32.14 13.56
N ASP A 314 -11.39 -32.02 12.67
CA ASP A 314 -12.81 -32.24 13.00
C ASP A 314 -13.13 -33.70 13.40
N HIS A 315 -12.69 -34.68 12.62
CA HIS A 315 -13.11 -36.09 12.80
C HIS A 315 -12.04 -37.14 12.48
N GLY A 316 -10.77 -36.73 12.41
CA GLY A 316 -9.64 -37.64 12.22
C GLY A 316 -9.37 -38.52 13.45
N ASN A 317 -8.91 -39.73 13.20
CA ASN A 317 -8.53 -40.69 14.23
C ASN A 317 -7.03 -40.98 14.21
N ALA A 318 -6.33 -40.63 15.29
CA ALA A 318 -4.90 -40.83 15.41
C ALA A 318 -4.58 -42.26 15.87
N ALA A 319 -3.94 -43.05 15.01
CA ALA A 319 -3.40 -44.36 15.36
C ALA A 319 -2.17 -44.68 14.53
N LEU A 320 -1.19 -45.40 15.10
CA LEU A 320 -0.07 -45.92 14.30
C LEU A 320 -0.58 -46.95 13.29
N THR A 321 -0.44 -46.65 11.99
CA THR A 321 -1.04 -47.42 10.89
C THR A 321 -0.06 -47.75 9.78
N ILE A 322 1.01 -46.97 9.60
CA ILE A 322 1.97 -47.16 8.50
C ILE A 322 2.66 -48.53 8.51
N GLU A 323 2.77 -49.19 9.67
CA GLU A 323 3.38 -50.52 9.83
C GLU A 323 2.35 -51.67 9.97
N LYS A 324 1.05 -51.37 9.92
CA LYS A 324 0.00 -52.41 10.04
C LYS A 324 -0.20 -53.13 8.71
N ASP A 325 -0.49 -54.43 8.81
CA ASP A 325 -0.93 -55.28 7.68
C ASP A 325 0.01 -55.33 6.46
N LEU A 326 1.31 -55.11 6.62
CA LEU A 326 2.27 -55.00 5.50
C LEU A 326 2.24 -56.15 4.50
N GLU A 327 2.07 -57.41 4.95
CA GLU A 327 1.96 -58.56 4.06
C GLU A 327 0.68 -58.54 3.22
N LYS A 328 -0.43 -58.05 3.80
CA LYS A 328 -1.69 -57.83 3.07
C LYS A 328 -1.55 -56.70 2.05
N GLU A 329 -0.76 -55.67 2.33
CA GLU A 329 -0.49 -54.59 1.37
C GLU A 329 0.34 -55.09 0.17
N LYS A 330 1.36 -55.94 0.41
CA LYS A 330 2.10 -56.62 -0.67
C LYS A 330 1.16 -57.49 -1.51
N GLN A 331 0.28 -58.26 -0.86
CA GLN A 331 -0.72 -59.06 -1.55
C GLN A 331 -1.71 -58.20 -2.35
N SER A 332 -2.05 -57.00 -1.87
CA SER A 332 -2.96 -56.08 -2.58
C SER A 332 -2.33 -55.55 -3.87
N ILE A 333 -1.02 -55.25 -3.87
CA ILE A 333 -0.29 -54.89 -5.10
C ILE A 333 -0.22 -56.10 -6.05
N HIS A 334 0.10 -57.29 -5.56
CA HIS A 334 0.13 -58.48 -6.43
C HIS A 334 -1.25 -58.84 -7.00
N ALA A 335 -2.32 -58.68 -6.20
CA ALA A 335 -3.69 -58.88 -6.66
C ALA A 335 -4.05 -57.87 -7.75
N LEU A 336 -3.62 -56.61 -7.61
CA LEU A 336 -3.77 -55.59 -8.65
C LEU A 336 -2.99 -55.96 -9.93
N GLU A 337 -1.73 -56.37 -9.80
CA GLU A 337 -0.91 -56.77 -10.95
C GLU A 337 -1.48 -58.01 -11.67
N SER A 338 -2.15 -58.90 -10.94
CA SER A 338 -2.83 -60.08 -11.50
C SER A 338 -4.02 -59.71 -12.40
N THR A 339 -4.54 -58.48 -12.32
CA THR A 339 -5.57 -57.97 -13.25
C THR A 339 -4.97 -57.35 -14.52
N GLY A 340 -3.64 -57.30 -14.63
CA GLY A 340 -2.91 -56.68 -15.74
C GLY A 340 -2.50 -55.22 -15.50
N ILE A 341 -2.83 -54.63 -14.35
CA ILE A 341 -2.42 -53.26 -14.00
C ILE A 341 -1.02 -53.28 -13.35
N SER A 342 -0.01 -52.87 -14.11
CA SER A 342 1.37 -52.78 -13.63
C SER A 342 1.61 -51.53 -12.80
N MET A 343 1.99 -51.68 -11.53
CA MET A 343 2.38 -50.54 -10.68
C MET A 343 3.61 -49.80 -11.21
N GLN A 344 4.53 -50.51 -11.87
CA GLN A 344 5.69 -49.88 -12.50
C GLN A 344 5.28 -48.96 -13.66
N THR A 345 4.33 -49.41 -14.49
CA THR A 345 3.80 -48.59 -15.60
C THR A 345 3.04 -47.39 -15.07
N VAL A 346 2.13 -47.60 -14.12
CA VAL A 346 1.35 -46.52 -13.47
C VAL A 346 2.27 -45.46 -12.89
N THR A 347 3.28 -45.85 -12.12
CA THR A 347 4.17 -44.90 -11.45
C THR A 347 5.13 -44.18 -12.40
N ASN A 348 5.56 -44.81 -13.51
CA ASN A 348 6.33 -44.13 -14.56
C ASN A 348 5.50 -43.06 -15.26
N GLU A 349 4.27 -43.39 -15.66
CA GLU A 349 3.38 -42.43 -16.32
C GLU A 349 3.02 -41.28 -15.37
N LEU A 350 2.81 -41.54 -14.07
CA LEU A 350 2.56 -40.51 -13.07
C LEU A 350 3.76 -39.55 -12.87
N GLU A 351 4.99 -40.05 -12.99
CA GLU A 351 6.20 -39.21 -12.96
C GLU A 351 6.19 -38.23 -14.15
N GLU A 352 5.96 -38.74 -15.36
CA GLU A 352 5.90 -37.93 -16.59
C GLU A 352 4.74 -36.92 -16.59
N GLU A 353 3.54 -37.38 -16.23
CA GLU A 353 2.35 -36.54 -16.05
C GLU A 353 2.56 -35.50 -14.94
N GLY A 354 3.25 -35.89 -13.87
CA GLY A 354 3.62 -35.02 -12.75
C GLY A 354 4.47 -33.83 -13.21
N VAL A 355 5.59 -34.11 -13.88
CA VAL A 355 6.49 -33.07 -14.43
C VAL A 355 5.72 -32.17 -15.41
N LYS A 356 4.95 -32.77 -16.32
CA LYS A 356 4.16 -32.01 -17.30
C LYS A 356 3.13 -31.10 -16.61
N SER A 357 2.34 -31.63 -15.67
CA SER A 357 1.32 -30.85 -14.97
C SER A 357 1.89 -29.66 -14.20
N PHE A 358 3.08 -29.80 -13.63
CA PHE A 358 3.77 -28.72 -12.92
C PHE A 358 4.30 -27.65 -13.88
N ALA A 359 4.90 -28.08 -15.01
CA ALA A 359 5.33 -27.16 -16.06
C ALA A 359 4.15 -26.40 -16.69
N ASP A 360 3.02 -27.06 -16.90
CA ASP A 360 1.80 -26.44 -17.43
C ASP A 360 1.20 -25.47 -16.41
N ALA A 361 1.15 -25.82 -15.12
CA ALA A 361 0.73 -24.91 -14.06
C ALA A 361 1.63 -23.68 -13.94
N PHE A 362 2.95 -23.86 -14.07
CA PHE A 362 3.91 -22.76 -14.04
C PHE A 362 3.78 -21.85 -15.26
N ARG A 363 3.55 -22.41 -16.46
CA ARG A 363 3.26 -21.61 -17.67
C ARG A 363 2.01 -20.77 -17.51
N SER A 364 0.92 -21.35 -16.99
CA SER A 364 -0.32 -20.62 -16.72
C SER A 364 -0.11 -19.52 -15.67
N LEU A 365 0.70 -19.78 -14.64
CA LEU A 365 1.09 -18.78 -13.66
C LEU A 365 1.81 -17.59 -14.29
N LEU A 366 2.86 -17.85 -15.07
CA LEU A 366 3.61 -16.79 -15.74
C LEU A 366 2.74 -16.01 -16.73
N GLN A 367 1.84 -16.69 -17.44
CA GLN A 367 0.88 -16.04 -18.32
C GLN A 367 -0.05 -15.08 -17.56
N SER A 368 -0.60 -15.50 -16.42
CA SER A 368 -1.47 -14.62 -15.64
C SER A 368 -0.72 -13.44 -15.01
N VAL A 369 0.54 -13.64 -14.59
CA VAL A 369 1.40 -12.52 -14.16
C VAL A 369 1.67 -11.57 -15.33
N GLU A 370 1.94 -12.10 -16.52
CA GLU A 370 2.14 -11.30 -17.74
C GLU A 370 0.90 -10.49 -18.12
N GLU A 371 -0.29 -11.07 -18.05
CA GLU A 371 -1.56 -10.38 -18.30
C GLU A 371 -1.74 -9.20 -17.33
N ARG A 372 -1.55 -9.43 -16.02
CA ARG A 372 -1.59 -8.35 -15.01
C ARG A 372 -0.52 -7.29 -15.27
N ARG A 373 0.70 -7.70 -15.58
CA ARG A 373 1.83 -6.80 -15.88
C ARG A 373 1.52 -5.90 -17.08
N GLN A 374 0.97 -6.45 -18.15
CA GLN A 374 0.65 -5.71 -19.37
C GLN A 374 -0.42 -4.65 -19.15
N VAL A 375 -1.42 -4.93 -18.31
CA VAL A 375 -2.40 -3.91 -17.88
C VAL A 375 -1.69 -2.71 -17.24
N GLN A 376 -0.76 -2.96 -16.33
CA GLN A 376 -0.02 -1.89 -15.64
C GLN A 376 0.90 -1.11 -16.58
N VAL A 377 1.63 -1.79 -17.45
CA VAL A 377 2.55 -1.16 -18.42
C VAL A 377 1.79 -0.33 -19.45
N THR A 378 0.66 -0.84 -19.95
CA THR A 378 -0.18 -0.12 -20.91
C THR A 378 -0.77 1.15 -20.29
N GLY A 379 -1.09 1.12 -19.00
CA GLY A 379 -1.56 2.27 -18.24
C GLY A 379 -0.59 3.46 -18.21
N LEU A 380 0.71 3.23 -18.44
CA LEU A 380 1.73 4.28 -18.49
C LEU A 380 1.82 5.01 -19.84
N PHE A 381 1.09 4.58 -20.87
CA PHE A 381 0.98 5.24 -22.17
C PHE A 381 2.32 5.74 -22.75
N GLY A 382 3.26 4.83 -23.00
CA GLY A 382 4.57 5.13 -23.60
C GLY A 382 5.69 5.51 -22.62
N LEU A 383 5.39 5.78 -21.35
CA LEU A 383 6.40 6.15 -20.34
C LEU A 383 7.22 4.95 -19.81
N ALA A 384 6.77 3.71 -20.04
CA ALA A 384 7.34 2.51 -19.41
C ALA A 384 8.85 2.33 -19.64
N SER A 385 9.37 2.68 -20.83
CA SER A 385 10.81 2.55 -21.12
C SER A 385 11.65 3.51 -20.29
N ASP A 386 11.20 4.75 -20.15
CA ASP A 386 11.93 5.79 -19.44
C ASP A 386 11.80 5.64 -17.92
N VAL A 387 10.63 5.19 -17.43
CA VAL A 387 10.46 4.77 -16.03
C VAL A 387 11.41 3.62 -15.68
N LYS A 388 11.51 2.58 -16.54
CA LYS A 388 12.48 1.49 -16.33
C LYS A 388 13.92 2.01 -16.23
N LYS A 389 14.34 2.88 -17.16
CA LYS A 389 15.68 3.48 -17.12
C LYS A 389 15.89 4.28 -15.82
N ARG A 390 14.89 5.06 -15.41
CA ARG A 390 14.94 5.88 -14.20
C ARG A 390 15.10 5.02 -12.95
N VAL A 391 14.30 3.97 -12.79
CA VAL A 391 14.39 3.06 -11.63
C VAL A 391 15.77 2.41 -11.57
N LEU A 392 16.33 1.97 -12.70
CA LEU A 392 17.70 1.44 -12.75
C LEU A 392 18.76 2.48 -12.38
N MET A 393 18.57 3.76 -12.72
CA MET A 393 19.48 4.84 -12.29
C MET A 393 19.40 5.08 -10.79
N LEU A 394 18.18 5.14 -10.22
CA LEU A 394 17.98 5.30 -8.78
C LEU A 394 18.57 4.12 -8.01
N GLN A 395 18.49 2.90 -8.55
CA GLN A 395 19.14 1.72 -7.99
C GLN A 395 20.66 1.89 -7.91
N LYS A 396 21.29 2.31 -9.01
CA LYS A 396 22.74 2.53 -9.09
C LYS A 396 23.23 3.66 -8.19
N GLN A 397 22.35 4.57 -7.81
CA GLN A 397 22.64 5.71 -6.95
C GLN A 397 22.37 5.42 -5.47
N ASP A 398 21.99 4.19 -5.12
CA ASP A 398 21.57 3.80 -3.76
C ASP A 398 20.50 4.74 -3.19
N PHE A 399 19.55 5.18 -4.03
CA PHE A 399 18.61 6.25 -3.72
C PHE A 399 17.87 6.02 -2.40
N VAL A 400 17.30 4.82 -2.20
CA VAL A 400 16.53 4.48 -0.99
C VAL A 400 17.41 4.57 0.26
N LYS A 401 18.63 4.03 0.19
CA LYS A 401 19.59 4.11 1.30
C LYS A 401 19.90 5.57 1.64
N ARG A 402 20.24 6.37 0.64
CA ARG A 402 20.60 7.79 0.81
C ARG A 402 19.43 8.61 1.35
N MET A 403 18.20 8.33 0.90
CA MET A 403 16.99 8.96 1.42
C MET A 403 16.78 8.64 2.91
N VAL A 404 16.94 7.38 3.31
CA VAL A 404 16.84 6.95 4.71
C VAL A 404 17.99 7.50 5.57
N ASP A 405 19.18 7.68 5.01
CA ASP A 405 20.34 8.32 5.67
C ASP A 405 20.23 9.86 5.71
N TYR A 406 19.11 10.43 5.26
CA TYR A 406 18.83 11.86 5.17
C TYR A 406 19.88 12.63 4.33
N ASP A 407 20.42 12.02 3.27
CA ASP A 407 21.36 12.67 2.36
C ASP A 407 20.63 13.76 1.54
N PRO A 408 20.88 15.05 1.84
CA PRO A 408 20.13 16.12 1.22
C PRO A 408 20.58 16.42 -0.22
N SER A 409 21.74 15.90 -0.65
CA SER A 409 22.26 16.07 -2.01
C SER A 409 21.41 15.39 -3.08
N LEU A 410 20.44 14.56 -2.67
CA LEU A 410 19.39 14.02 -3.53
C LEU A 410 18.46 15.10 -4.08
N TRP A 411 18.28 16.23 -3.39
CA TRP A 411 17.35 17.28 -3.81
C TRP A 411 18.03 18.61 -4.13
N THR A 412 19.10 18.96 -3.42
CA THR A 412 19.75 20.27 -3.61
C THR A 412 21.25 20.24 -3.31
N GLN A 413 21.99 21.10 -4.02
CA GLN A 413 23.40 21.38 -3.75
C GLN A 413 23.59 22.65 -2.91
N ASP A 414 22.52 23.40 -2.62
CA ASP A 414 22.58 24.59 -1.76
C ASP A 414 22.77 24.20 -0.29
N PRO A 415 23.83 24.66 0.40
CA PRO A 415 24.08 24.30 1.80
C PRO A 415 22.94 24.64 2.76
N LYS A 416 22.25 25.77 2.58
CA LYS A 416 21.13 26.16 3.45
C LYS A 416 19.94 25.23 3.27
N GLY A 417 19.58 24.93 2.01
CA GLY A 417 18.58 23.92 1.69
C GLY A 417 18.95 22.56 2.28
N GLN A 418 20.22 22.16 2.21
CA GLN A 418 20.67 20.89 2.79
C GLN A 418 20.48 20.81 4.31
N ASP A 419 20.76 21.90 5.04
CA ASP A 419 20.56 21.96 6.48
C ASP A 419 19.07 21.86 6.84
N GLU A 420 18.19 22.51 6.06
CA GLU A 420 16.74 22.38 6.26
C GLU A 420 16.28 20.93 6.02
N ILE A 421 16.73 20.27 4.97
CA ILE A 421 16.33 18.88 4.68
C ILE A 421 16.69 17.94 5.83
N ARG A 422 17.90 18.03 6.37
CA ARG A 422 18.36 17.15 7.47
C ARG A 422 17.48 17.23 8.72
N VAL A 423 16.79 18.35 8.93
CA VAL A 423 15.86 18.56 10.04
C VAL A 423 14.39 18.45 9.65
N ARG A 424 14.06 17.98 8.43
CA ARG A 424 12.67 17.85 7.96
C ARG A 424 12.27 16.42 7.59
N MET A 425 13.19 15.46 7.70
CA MET A 425 13.06 14.09 7.16
C MET A 425 12.51 13.05 8.15
N ASP A 426 12.17 13.46 9.38
CA ASP A 426 11.68 12.52 10.41
C ASP A 426 10.32 11.89 10.05
N TRP A 427 9.60 12.43 9.05
CA TRP A 427 8.33 11.85 8.55
C TRP A 427 8.49 10.42 8.04
N LEU A 428 9.70 10.04 7.55
CA LEU A 428 10.02 8.67 7.15
C LEU A 428 9.81 7.66 8.31
N ASN A 429 9.93 8.11 9.55
CA ASN A 429 9.77 7.29 10.75
C ASN A 429 8.47 7.59 11.52
N ALA A 430 7.67 8.57 11.08
CA ALA A 430 6.43 8.97 11.75
C ALA A 430 5.45 7.81 11.98
N PRO A 431 5.28 6.82 11.06
CA PRO A 431 4.40 5.67 11.31
C PRO A 431 4.72 4.86 12.57
N TRP A 432 5.99 4.83 12.99
CA TRP A 432 6.44 4.13 14.21
C TRP A 432 6.58 5.08 15.39
N GLN A 433 7.20 6.24 15.19
CA GLN A 433 7.44 7.21 16.27
C GLN A 433 6.13 7.72 16.88
N SER A 434 5.09 7.89 16.07
CA SER A 434 3.80 8.38 16.55
C SER A 434 3.02 7.35 17.39
N GLU A 435 3.48 6.11 17.51
CA GLU A 435 2.91 5.16 18.49
C GLU A 435 3.08 5.66 19.93
N GLU A 436 4.09 6.50 20.20
CA GLU A 436 4.30 7.15 21.51
C GLU A 436 3.12 8.05 21.91
N LEU A 437 2.30 8.51 20.95
CA LEU A 437 1.11 9.31 21.23
C LEU A 437 -0.07 8.47 21.70
N LEU A 438 -0.11 7.15 21.42
CA LEU A 438 -1.27 6.28 21.69
C LEU A 438 -1.75 6.37 23.15
N PRO A 439 -0.88 6.26 24.18
CA PRO A 439 -1.32 6.36 25.58
C PRO A 439 -1.98 7.70 25.93
N HIS A 440 -1.63 8.77 25.21
CA HIS A 440 -2.16 10.11 25.44
C HIS A 440 -3.47 10.39 24.69
N ILE A 441 -3.77 9.64 23.62
CA ILE A 441 -4.96 9.85 22.79
C ILE A 441 -6.02 8.74 22.93
N GLU A 442 -5.66 7.55 23.44
CA GLU A 442 -6.59 6.41 23.59
C GLU A 442 -7.85 6.76 24.39
N ASN A 443 -7.71 7.54 25.46
CA ASN A 443 -8.82 7.95 26.31
C ASN A 443 -9.37 9.34 25.95
N LEU A 444 -8.73 10.07 25.03
CA LEU A 444 -9.05 11.47 24.73
C LEU A 444 -10.52 11.65 24.37
N LEU A 445 -11.04 10.80 23.48
CA LEU A 445 -12.45 10.86 23.07
C LEU A 445 -13.41 10.59 24.24
N SER A 446 -13.09 9.59 25.08
CA SER A 446 -13.92 9.25 26.24
C SER A 446 -13.93 10.38 27.29
N GLU A 447 -12.78 11.02 27.52
CA GLU A 447 -12.64 12.18 28.38
C GLU A 447 -13.47 13.35 27.84
N CYS A 448 -13.39 13.63 26.52
CA CYS A 448 -14.17 14.67 25.88
C CYS A 448 -15.68 14.45 26.05
N ARG A 449 -16.16 13.23 25.76
CA ARG A 449 -17.58 12.88 25.90
C ARG A 449 -18.05 12.98 27.35
N SER A 450 -17.24 12.52 28.30
CA SER A 450 -17.56 12.62 29.74
C SER A 450 -17.63 14.06 30.25
N THR A 451 -16.89 14.97 29.61
CA THR A 451 -16.90 16.41 29.90
C THR A 451 -18.11 17.11 29.27
N GLY A 452 -18.81 16.45 28.34
CA GLY A 452 -19.99 16.98 27.65
C GLY A 452 -19.71 17.57 26.27
N PHE A 453 -18.50 17.41 25.72
CA PHE A 453 -18.22 17.83 24.35
C PHE A 453 -18.99 16.96 23.35
N THR A 454 -19.62 17.62 22.39
CA THR A 454 -20.28 16.96 21.25
C THR A 454 -19.68 17.38 19.92
N HIS A 455 -19.01 18.53 19.89
CA HIS A 455 -18.35 19.08 18.72
C HIS A 455 -16.87 19.35 18.98
N ALA A 456 -16.09 19.45 17.91
CA ALA A 456 -14.74 19.99 17.90
C ALA A 456 -14.55 20.93 16.72
N LEU A 457 -13.92 22.07 16.93
CA LEU A 457 -13.58 22.99 15.84
C LEU A 457 -12.06 23.18 15.77
N LEU A 458 -11.46 22.72 14.68
CA LEU A 458 -10.05 22.89 14.41
C LEU A 458 -9.79 24.25 13.75
N LEU A 459 -8.94 25.05 14.40
CA LEU A 459 -8.45 26.34 13.92
C LEU A 459 -7.04 26.12 13.36
N GLY A 460 -6.93 25.97 12.04
CA GLY A 460 -5.70 25.50 11.39
C GLY A 460 -5.51 26.08 9.99
N MET A 461 -4.35 25.81 9.39
CA MET A 461 -4.05 26.26 8.02
C MET A 461 -3.00 25.35 7.36
N GLY A 462 -3.20 25.02 6.09
CA GLY A 462 -2.28 24.17 5.34
C GLY A 462 -2.19 22.76 5.94
N GLY A 463 -0.98 22.29 6.25
CA GLY A 463 -0.77 20.92 6.73
C GLY A 463 -1.41 20.62 8.08
N SER A 464 -1.69 21.65 8.89
CA SER A 464 -2.44 21.51 10.15
C SER A 464 -3.95 21.50 9.99
N SER A 465 -4.50 21.74 8.78
CA SER A 465 -5.94 21.70 8.50
C SER A 465 -6.35 20.62 7.49
N LEU A 466 -5.57 20.44 6.41
CA LEU A 466 -5.96 19.57 5.29
C LEU A 466 -5.97 18.08 5.63
N ALA A 467 -4.94 17.55 6.30
CA ALA A 467 -4.95 16.13 6.70
C ALA A 467 -6.10 15.82 7.69
N PRO A 468 -6.36 16.65 8.73
CA PRO A 468 -7.56 16.52 9.55
C PRO A 468 -8.87 16.58 8.76
N GLU A 469 -9.02 17.52 7.82
CA GLU A 469 -10.22 17.61 6.97
C GLU A 469 -10.44 16.32 6.17
N VAL A 470 -9.38 15.78 5.56
CA VAL A 470 -9.46 14.52 4.80
C VAL A 470 -9.93 13.37 5.69
N LEU A 471 -9.34 13.23 6.89
CA LEU A 471 -9.74 12.22 7.87
C LEU A 471 -11.23 12.37 8.25
N CYS A 472 -11.67 13.59 8.55
CA CYS A 472 -13.04 13.87 8.94
C CYS A 472 -14.05 13.58 7.82
N VAL A 473 -13.74 13.95 6.58
CA VAL A 473 -14.66 13.78 5.45
C VAL A 473 -14.76 12.32 5.00
N ILE A 474 -13.64 11.59 4.95
CA ILE A 474 -13.62 10.20 4.43
C ILE A 474 -14.09 9.22 5.49
N ASN A 475 -13.67 9.39 6.74
CA ASN A 475 -14.11 8.52 7.82
C ASN A 475 -15.53 8.88 8.30
N GLY A 476 -15.84 10.18 8.33
CA GLY A 476 -16.98 10.69 9.07
C GLY A 476 -16.80 10.54 10.58
N GLN A 477 -17.89 10.72 11.33
CA GLN A 477 -17.93 10.39 12.75
C GLN A 477 -18.11 8.88 12.91
N SER A 478 -17.18 8.22 13.59
CA SER A 478 -17.26 6.78 13.90
C SER A 478 -17.28 6.53 15.40
N GLU A 479 -17.57 5.29 15.78
CA GLU A 479 -17.54 4.85 17.18
C GLU A 479 -16.22 4.12 17.48
N TYR A 480 -15.60 4.42 18.62
CA TYR A 480 -14.44 3.70 19.12
C TYR A 480 -14.67 3.26 20.57
N ARG A 481 -14.53 1.96 20.85
CA ARG A 481 -14.73 1.35 22.18
C ARG A 481 -16.07 1.76 22.84
N GLY A 482 -17.17 1.83 22.07
CA GLY A 482 -18.49 2.22 22.61
C GLY A 482 -18.72 3.72 22.75
N VAL A 483 -17.78 4.56 22.28
CA VAL A 483 -17.85 6.02 22.41
C VAL A 483 -17.93 6.66 21.02
N GLN A 484 -18.99 7.43 20.78
CA GLN A 484 -19.22 8.15 19.53
C GLN A 484 -18.19 9.27 19.34
N GLY A 485 -17.59 9.39 18.15
CA GLY A 485 -16.70 10.48 17.75
C GLY A 485 -17.37 11.86 17.76
N LEU A 486 -16.63 12.93 18.03
CA LEU A 486 -17.13 14.31 18.01
C LEU A 486 -17.45 14.78 16.59
N ASP A 487 -18.41 15.69 16.46
CA ASP A 487 -18.61 16.42 15.21
C ASP A 487 -17.47 17.40 15.00
N LEU A 488 -16.50 17.04 14.15
CA LEU A 488 -15.30 17.83 13.93
C LEU A 488 -15.40 18.64 12.64
N GLY A 489 -15.26 19.96 12.75
CA GLY A 489 -15.10 20.88 11.63
C GLY A 489 -13.71 21.49 11.56
N VAL A 490 -13.33 21.94 10.37
CA VAL A 490 -12.06 22.63 10.12
C VAL A 490 -12.34 24.04 9.62
N LEU A 491 -11.82 25.04 10.34
CA LEU A 491 -11.84 26.44 9.93
C LEU A 491 -10.44 26.85 9.45
N ASP A 492 -10.32 27.05 8.14
CA ASP A 492 -9.12 27.53 7.47
C ASP A 492 -9.43 28.60 6.39
N SER A 493 -10.55 29.30 6.57
CA SER A 493 -10.96 30.43 5.76
C SER A 493 -11.09 31.69 6.63
N THR A 494 -10.45 32.78 6.22
CA THR A 494 -10.63 34.12 6.85
C THR A 494 -11.85 34.85 6.30
N ASN A 495 -12.64 34.21 5.44
CA ASN A 495 -13.90 34.78 4.98
C ASN A 495 -14.85 34.97 6.18
N PRO A 496 -15.40 36.18 6.40
CA PRO A 496 -16.25 36.46 7.56
C PRO A 496 -17.52 35.60 7.61
N ASP A 497 -18.11 35.25 6.46
CA ASP A 497 -19.32 34.44 6.40
C ASP A 497 -19.04 32.99 6.82
N GLU A 498 -17.85 32.44 6.50
CA GLU A 498 -17.42 31.11 6.95
C GLU A 498 -17.08 31.07 8.44
N VAL A 499 -16.46 32.13 8.98
CA VAL A 499 -16.19 32.24 10.43
C VAL A 499 -17.51 32.31 11.22
N LEU A 500 -18.48 33.08 10.72
CA LEU A 500 -19.82 33.14 11.31
C LEU A 500 -20.56 31.79 11.22
N LEU A 501 -20.49 31.12 10.07
CA LEU A 501 -21.08 29.79 9.91
C LEU A 501 -20.47 28.79 10.90
N ALA A 502 -19.14 28.80 11.06
CA ALA A 502 -18.48 27.99 12.08
C ALA A 502 -18.97 28.35 13.48
N SER A 503 -19.06 29.64 13.81
CA SER A 503 -19.58 30.08 15.12
C SER A 503 -21.02 29.64 15.40
N HIS A 504 -21.85 29.47 14.36
CA HIS A 504 -23.22 28.98 14.49
C HIS A 504 -23.31 27.45 14.61
N HIS A 505 -22.48 26.72 13.87
CA HIS A 505 -22.47 25.26 13.87
C HIS A 505 -21.78 24.68 15.13
N PHE A 506 -20.82 25.42 15.70
CA PHE A 506 -20.00 24.99 16.83
C PHE A 506 -20.32 25.82 18.09
N PRO A 507 -21.38 25.47 18.86
CA PRO A 507 -21.76 26.19 20.07
C PRO A 507 -20.67 26.10 21.14
N ILE A 508 -20.34 27.24 21.75
CA ILE A 508 -19.19 27.41 22.65
C ILE A 508 -19.20 26.40 23.82
N GLU A 509 -20.37 26.14 24.40
CA GLU A 509 -20.54 25.32 25.61
C GLU A 509 -20.30 23.83 25.40
N THR A 510 -20.38 23.34 24.16
CA THR A 510 -20.22 21.91 23.84
C THR A 510 -19.14 21.64 22.79
N THR A 511 -18.35 22.66 22.44
CA THR A 511 -17.27 22.58 21.46
C THR A 511 -15.90 22.56 22.13
N LEU A 512 -15.06 21.62 21.68
CA LEU A 512 -13.62 21.63 21.92
C LEU A 512 -12.90 22.37 20.78
N PHE A 513 -12.25 23.49 21.07
CA PHE A 513 -11.46 24.24 20.11
C PHE A 513 -10.03 23.70 20.03
N ILE A 514 -9.56 23.38 18.83
CA ILE A 514 -8.22 22.84 18.57
C ILE A 514 -7.40 23.91 17.86
N VAL A 515 -6.49 24.58 18.58
CA VAL A 515 -5.58 25.57 17.97
C VAL A 515 -4.36 24.84 17.43
N ALA A 516 -4.26 24.70 16.11
CA ALA A 516 -3.28 23.84 15.46
C ALA A 516 -2.28 24.63 14.60
N SER A 517 -1.16 25.06 15.19
CA SER A 517 -0.11 25.80 14.49
C SER A 517 1.27 25.31 14.88
N LYS A 518 2.07 24.91 13.88
CA LYS A 518 3.46 24.52 14.09
C LYS A 518 4.32 25.65 14.69
N SER A 519 4.23 26.86 14.12
CA SER A 519 5.02 28.02 14.57
C SER A 519 4.39 28.77 15.75
N GLY A 520 3.07 28.66 15.91
CA GLY A 520 2.30 29.49 16.84
C GLY A 520 2.21 30.97 16.43
N THR A 521 2.54 31.31 15.18
CA THR A 521 2.55 32.70 14.68
C THR A 521 1.79 32.88 13.36
N THR A 522 1.02 31.89 12.93
CA THR A 522 0.21 31.98 11.71
C THR A 522 -0.95 32.98 11.91
N GLU A 523 -1.01 34.02 11.09
CA GLU A 523 -1.93 35.16 11.26
C GLU A 523 -3.41 34.72 11.27
N GLU A 524 -3.79 33.83 10.36
CA GLU A 524 -5.15 33.33 10.22
C GLU A 524 -5.61 32.58 11.48
N ILE A 525 -4.73 31.71 11.99
CA ILE A 525 -4.99 30.92 13.20
C ILE A 525 -5.10 31.85 14.42
N ASN A 526 -4.25 32.89 14.49
CA ASN A 526 -4.33 33.88 15.56
C ASN A 526 -5.66 34.65 15.51
N ALA A 527 -6.13 35.04 14.32
CA ALA A 527 -7.42 35.72 14.15
C ALA A 527 -8.59 34.82 14.57
N PHE A 528 -8.59 33.54 14.16
CA PHE A 528 -9.61 32.57 14.60
C PHE A 528 -9.58 32.39 16.12
N TYR A 529 -8.38 32.18 16.69
CA TYR A 529 -8.21 32.02 18.13
C TYR A 529 -8.73 33.24 18.88
N GLN A 530 -8.39 34.47 18.47
CA GLN A 530 -8.85 35.69 19.12
C GLN A 530 -10.39 35.77 19.11
N TYR A 531 -11.01 35.47 17.98
CA TYR A 531 -12.48 35.47 17.86
C TYR A 531 -13.13 34.45 18.79
N PHE A 532 -12.74 33.17 18.69
CA PHE A 532 -13.37 32.12 19.52
C PHE A 532 -12.99 32.21 21.00
N TRP A 533 -11.80 32.72 21.32
CA TRP A 533 -11.41 32.99 22.70
C TRP A 533 -12.27 34.09 23.32
N ASP A 534 -12.53 35.18 22.61
CA ASP A 534 -13.40 36.26 23.07
C ASP A 534 -14.83 35.74 23.33
N GLN A 535 -15.39 34.98 22.39
CA GLN A 535 -16.70 34.33 22.56
C GLN A 535 -16.70 33.36 23.76
N ALA A 536 -15.67 32.53 23.89
CA ALA A 536 -15.55 31.58 24.99
C ALA A 536 -15.43 32.27 26.35
N THR A 537 -14.63 33.33 26.47
CA THR A 537 -14.52 34.10 27.72
C THR A 537 -15.81 34.82 28.07
N THR A 538 -16.55 35.31 27.07
CA THR A 538 -17.85 35.95 27.28
C THR A 538 -18.91 34.98 27.81
N ILE A 539 -18.95 33.75 27.29
CA ILE A 539 -19.98 32.76 27.63
C ILE A 539 -19.59 31.89 28.83
N LEU A 540 -18.32 31.48 28.93
CA LEU A 540 -17.84 30.50 29.91
C LEU A 540 -17.03 31.10 31.06
N GLY A 541 -16.62 32.37 30.95
CA GLY A 541 -15.78 33.04 31.94
C GLY A 541 -14.44 32.33 32.14
N GLU A 542 -14.08 32.07 33.39
CA GLU A 542 -12.80 31.42 33.77
C GLU A 542 -12.64 30.00 33.21
N ARG A 543 -13.74 29.34 32.81
CA ARG A 543 -13.70 28.00 32.21
C ARG A 543 -13.32 27.99 30.73
N ALA A 544 -13.15 29.15 30.09
CA ALA A 544 -12.82 29.22 28.66
C ALA A 544 -11.62 28.34 28.30
N GLY A 545 -10.54 28.37 29.10
CA GLY A 545 -9.34 27.55 28.86
C GLY A 545 -9.61 26.05 28.74
N SER A 546 -10.55 25.50 29.52
CA SER A 546 -10.84 24.05 29.48
C SER A 546 -11.54 23.60 28.20
N HIS A 547 -11.96 24.54 27.33
CA HIS A 547 -12.54 24.27 26.01
C HIS A 547 -11.51 24.35 24.88
N PHE A 548 -10.22 24.57 25.18
CA PHE A 548 -9.17 24.67 24.17
C PHE A 548 -8.09 23.62 24.39
N ILE A 549 -7.60 23.05 23.28
CA ILE A 549 -6.34 22.33 23.21
C ILE A 549 -5.43 22.98 22.17
N ALA A 550 -4.12 22.79 22.33
CA ALA A 550 -3.14 23.21 21.36
C ALA A 550 -2.41 22.00 20.74
N ILE A 551 -2.19 22.05 19.42
CA ILE A 551 -1.27 21.14 18.72
C ILE A 551 -0.18 22.01 18.10
N THR A 552 1.06 21.86 18.57
CA THR A 552 2.16 22.76 18.20
C THR A 552 3.53 22.11 18.41
N ASP A 553 4.59 22.71 17.86
CA ASP A 553 5.95 22.29 18.20
C ASP A 553 6.30 22.69 19.64
N PRO A 554 7.26 21.99 20.28
CA PRO A 554 7.79 22.40 21.57
C PRO A 554 8.39 23.81 21.55
N GLU A 555 8.31 24.50 22.69
CA GLU A 555 8.90 25.81 22.97
C GLU A 555 8.36 26.95 22.10
N THR A 556 7.16 26.79 21.55
CA THR A 556 6.51 27.80 20.70
C THR A 556 5.72 28.84 21.48
N ARG A 557 5.38 29.95 20.81
CA ARG A 557 4.47 30.97 21.35
C ARG A 557 3.09 30.39 21.69
N LEU A 558 2.61 29.44 20.89
CA LEU A 558 1.32 28.79 21.11
C LEU A 558 1.35 27.88 22.33
N GLU A 559 2.44 27.12 22.55
CA GLU A 559 2.58 26.34 23.79
C GLU A 559 2.56 27.25 25.02
N LYS A 560 3.30 28.35 24.99
CA LYS A 560 3.31 29.32 26.10
C LYS A 560 1.91 29.92 26.32
N LEU A 561 1.25 30.35 25.25
CA LEU A 561 -0.11 30.87 25.30
C LEU A 561 -1.08 29.87 25.92
N ALA A 562 -1.02 28.61 25.50
CA ALA A 562 -1.86 27.54 26.02
C ALA A 562 -1.67 27.34 27.53
N LYS A 563 -0.42 27.37 28.01
CA LYS A 563 -0.10 27.33 29.45
C LYS A 563 -0.63 28.55 30.20
N ASP A 564 -0.38 29.75 29.68
CA ASP A 564 -0.79 31.02 30.29
C ASP A 564 -2.33 31.17 30.35
N LYS A 565 -3.04 30.59 29.38
CA LYS A 565 -4.50 30.65 29.26
C LYS A 565 -5.23 29.43 29.84
N GLY A 566 -4.50 28.49 30.44
CA GLY A 566 -5.08 27.31 31.07
C GLY A 566 -5.80 26.38 30.09
N PHE A 567 -5.24 26.18 28.90
CA PHE A 567 -5.76 25.20 27.95
C PHE A 567 -5.78 23.81 28.57
N TRP A 568 -6.78 23.01 28.22
CA TRP A 568 -6.96 21.68 28.80
C TRP A 568 -5.78 20.76 28.54
N LYS A 569 -5.28 20.74 27.29
CA LYS A 569 -4.11 19.94 26.89
C LYS A 569 -3.28 20.64 25.82
N VAL A 570 -1.99 20.28 25.79
CA VAL A 570 -1.06 20.63 24.70
C VAL A 570 -0.45 19.34 24.17
N PHE A 571 -0.59 19.11 22.87
CA PHE A 571 0.06 18.02 22.16
C PHE A 571 1.29 18.56 21.43
N SER A 572 2.47 18.06 21.82
CA SER A 572 3.73 18.41 21.15
C SER A 572 3.88 17.59 19.87
N ALA A 573 4.11 18.26 18.75
CA ALA A 573 4.48 17.63 17.49
C ALA A 573 6.00 17.41 17.38
N ASN A 574 6.45 16.62 16.40
CA ASN A 574 7.88 16.52 16.10
C ASN A 574 8.30 17.75 15.25
N PRO A 575 9.15 18.66 15.78
CA PRO A 575 9.57 19.85 15.03
C PRO A 575 10.36 19.50 13.76
N ARG A 576 10.88 18.27 13.68
CA ARG A 576 11.64 17.75 12.55
C ARG A 576 10.79 17.18 11.41
N VAL A 577 9.47 17.33 11.47
CA VAL A 577 8.54 16.92 10.40
C VAL A 577 7.94 18.14 9.73
N GLY A 578 8.10 18.30 8.40
CA GLY A 578 7.48 19.39 7.65
C GLY A 578 5.94 19.40 7.75
N GLY A 579 5.30 20.57 7.65
CA GLY A 579 3.84 20.70 7.84
C GLY A 579 3.02 19.87 6.85
N ARG A 580 3.35 19.85 5.56
CA ARG A 580 2.68 19.01 4.56
C ARG A 580 2.93 17.50 4.74
N ASN A 581 3.95 17.12 5.51
CA ASN A 581 4.30 15.73 5.83
C ASN A 581 3.87 15.33 7.26
N SER A 582 2.98 16.10 7.90
CA SER A 582 2.62 15.91 9.31
C SER A 582 1.34 15.10 9.53
N ALA A 583 0.76 14.50 8.48
CA ALA A 583 -0.51 13.77 8.56
C ALA A 583 -0.46 12.62 9.57
N LEU A 584 0.68 11.95 9.69
CA LEU A 584 0.91 10.83 10.62
C LEU A 584 1.56 11.27 11.95
N THR A 585 1.41 12.54 12.34
CA THR A 585 1.87 13.10 13.62
C THR A 585 0.68 13.57 14.46
N ALA A 586 0.93 14.21 15.62
CA ALA A 586 -0.12 14.80 16.46
C ALA A 586 -1.13 15.67 15.66
N PHE A 587 -0.69 16.36 14.60
CA PHE A 587 -1.55 17.19 13.76
C PHE A 587 -2.68 16.41 13.07
N GLY A 588 -2.45 15.18 12.62
CA GLY A 588 -3.52 14.34 12.05
C GLY A 588 -4.11 13.35 13.05
N LEU A 589 -3.28 12.79 13.95
CA LEU A 589 -3.71 11.70 14.83
C LEU A 589 -4.60 12.15 15.99
N VAL A 590 -4.42 13.37 16.51
CA VAL A 590 -5.30 13.91 17.56
C VAL A 590 -6.71 14.14 16.99
N PRO A 591 -6.90 14.82 15.84
CA PRO A 591 -8.22 14.89 15.20
C PRO A 591 -8.80 13.52 14.85
N ALA A 592 -7.99 12.57 14.36
CA ALA A 592 -8.45 11.21 14.05
C ALA A 592 -9.03 10.49 15.29
N ALA A 593 -8.36 10.61 16.45
CA ALA A 593 -8.87 10.07 17.71
C ALA A 593 -10.20 10.73 18.12
N LEU A 594 -10.33 12.05 17.96
CA LEU A 594 -11.53 12.80 18.34
C LEU A 594 -12.75 12.46 17.49
N ILE A 595 -12.59 12.08 16.23
CA ILE A 595 -13.71 11.61 15.38
C ILE A 595 -14.02 10.11 15.55
N GLY A 596 -13.32 9.41 16.45
CA GLY A 596 -13.58 8.01 16.78
C GLY A 596 -12.89 7.00 15.86
N MET A 597 -11.77 7.36 15.22
CA MET A 597 -10.96 6.39 14.48
C MET A 597 -10.08 5.56 15.43
N ASN A 598 -9.84 4.29 15.06
CA ASN A 598 -8.78 3.50 15.67
C ASN A 598 -7.41 3.95 15.16
N VAL A 599 -6.77 4.88 15.85
CA VAL A 599 -5.47 5.45 15.46
C VAL A 599 -4.37 4.37 15.33
N GLN A 600 -4.43 3.32 16.14
CA GLN A 600 -3.46 2.23 16.05
C GLN A 600 -3.57 1.49 14.71
N GLU A 601 -4.79 1.23 14.22
CA GLU A 601 -5.01 0.62 12.90
C GLU A 601 -4.54 1.55 11.77
N LEU A 602 -4.82 2.85 11.88
CA LEU A 602 -4.36 3.85 10.91
C LEU A 602 -2.82 3.86 10.80
N LEU A 603 -2.12 3.86 11.94
CA LEU A 603 -0.66 3.76 11.98
C LEU A 603 -0.17 2.42 11.43
N LYS A 604 -0.86 1.32 11.73
CA LYS A 604 -0.50 -0.01 11.21
C LYS A 604 -0.50 -0.05 9.69
N ARG A 605 -1.51 0.56 9.04
CA ARG A 605 -1.59 0.69 7.57
C ARG A 605 -0.41 1.49 7.00
N ALA A 606 -0.09 2.62 7.63
CA ALA A 606 1.07 3.41 7.26
C ALA A 606 2.39 2.63 7.40
N GLN A 607 2.57 1.89 8.51
CA GLN A 607 3.75 1.06 8.75
C GLN A 607 3.91 -0.02 7.68
N THR A 608 2.84 -0.70 7.28
CA THR A 608 2.88 -1.71 6.21
C THR A 608 3.42 -1.12 4.90
N THR A 609 2.91 0.03 4.49
CA THR A 609 3.41 0.73 3.29
C THR A 609 4.85 1.20 3.46
N ALA A 610 5.20 1.67 4.66
CA ALA A 610 6.54 2.14 4.96
C ALA A 610 7.58 1.02 4.94
N GLU A 611 7.24 -0.19 5.39
CA GLU A 611 8.08 -1.39 5.24
C GLU A 611 8.35 -1.72 3.76
N LEU A 612 7.34 -1.58 2.89
CA LEU A 612 7.51 -1.76 1.44
C LEU A 612 8.44 -0.70 0.81
N CYS A 613 8.64 0.43 1.48
CA CYS A 613 9.49 1.52 1.01
C CYS A 613 10.93 1.47 1.58
N ARG A 614 11.28 0.47 2.40
CA ARG A 614 12.61 0.35 3.03
C ARG A 614 13.70 -0.13 2.08
N GLN A 615 14.96 0.09 2.48
CA GLN A 615 16.14 -0.33 1.73
C GLN A 615 16.22 -1.84 1.47
N SER A 616 15.68 -2.67 2.37
CA SER A 616 15.65 -4.13 2.23
C SER A 616 14.75 -4.61 1.10
N VAL A 617 13.84 -3.76 0.61
CA VAL A 617 12.96 -4.08 -0.51
C VAL A 617 13.65 -3.66 -1.81
N PRO A 618 13.69 -4.53 -2.84
CA PRO A 618 14.19 -4.14 -4.16
C PRO A 618 13.51 -2.85 -4.64
N ILE A 619 14.28 -1.90 -5.16
CA ILE A 619 13.74 -0.60 -5.58
C ILE A 619 12.65 -0.73 -6.65
N SER A 620 12.69 -1.79 -7.48
CA SER A 620 11.64 -2.11 -8.45
C SER A 620 10.31 -2.48 -7.81
N ALA A 621 10.30 -2.96 -6.57
CA ALA A 621 9.10 -3.30 -5.80
C ALA A 621 8.70 -2.20 -4.81
N ASN A 622 9.48 -1.11 -4.70
CA ASN A 622 9.20 0.00 -3.79
C ASN A 622 8.08 0.90 -4.38
N PRO A 623 6.87 0.89 -3.81
CA PRO A 623 5.72 1.54 -4.44
C PRO A 623 5.86 3.07 -4.49
N GLY A 624 6.40 3.69 -3.44
CA GLY A 624 6.60 5.14 -3.39
C GLY A 624 7.65 5.60 -4.40
N VAL A 625 8.81 4.93 -4.45
CA VAL A 625 9.89 5.34 -5.35
C VAL A 625 9.52 5.14 -6.83
N VAL A 626 8.91 4.01 -7.18
CA VAL A 626 8.49 3.78 -8.57
C VAL A 626 7.37 4.73 -8.98
N LEU A 627 6.39 5.00 -8.11
CA LEU A 627 5.36 6.01 -8.39
C LEU A 627 5.98 7.39 -8.60
N GLY A 628 6.93 7.80 -7.76
CA GLY A 628 7.64 9.06 -7.93
C GLY A 628 8.42 9.14 -9.24
N ALA A 629 9.03 8.02 -9.68
CA ALA A 629 9.66 7.94 -10.99
C ALA A 629 8.66 8.08 -12.14
N VAL A 630 7.48 7.45 -12.04
CA VAL A 630 6.40 7.60 -13.03
C VAL A 630 5.94 9.05 -13.14
N ILE A 631 5.69 9.72 -12.01
CA ILE A 631 5.22 11.11 -11.97
C ILE A 631 6.29 12.05 -12.55
N ALA A 632 7.55 11.87 -12.16
CA ALA A 632 8.63 12.71 -12.66
C ALA A 632 8.90 12.52 -14.15
N GLU A 633 8.93 11.27 -14.64
CA GLU A 633 9.11 11.01 -16.07
C GLU A 633 7.91 11.53 -16.88
N ALA A 634 6.68 11.43 -16.36
CA ALA A 634 5.53 12.09 -16.97
C ALA A 634 5.77 13.60 -17.11
N ALA A 635 6.16 14.28 -16.04
CA ALA A 635 6.43 15.72 -16.05
C ALA A 635 7.57 16.09 -17.02
N LEU A 636 8.66 15.33 -17.05
CA LEU A 636 9.80 15.54 -17.97
C LEU A 636 9.40 15.34 -19.44
N HIS A 637 8.38 14.54 -19.72
CA HIS A 637 7.78 14.34 -21.04
C HIS A 637 6.61 15.30 -21.33
N GLY A 638 6.49 16.40 -20.59
CA GLY A 638 5.48 17.43 -20.79
C GLY A 638 4.08 17.06 -20.26
N ARG A 639 3.98 16.03 -19.42
CA ARG A 639 2.76 15.61 -18.71
C ARG A 639 2.82 15.97 -17.22
N ASP A 640 3.04 17.25 -16.96
CA ASP A 640 3.23 17.83 -15.62
C ASP A 640 1.91 18.15 -14.90
N LYS A 641 0.74 17.87 -15.49
CA LYS A 641 -0.57 18.12 -14.88
C LYS A 641 -1.10 16.80 -14.34
N LEU A 642 -0.94 16.59 -13.03
CA LEU A 642 -1.39 15.39 -12.35
C LEU A 642 -2.86 15.55 -11.96
N THR A 643 -3.77 14.98 -12.74
CA THR A 643 -5.21 15.01 -12.49
C THR A 643 -5.60 13.88 -11.56
N VAL A 644 -6.17 14.23 -10.40
CA VAL A 644 -6.63 13.26 -9.41
C VAL A 644 -8.11 13.00 -9.65
N VAL A 645 -8.43 11.73 -9.91
CA VAL A 645 -9.79 11.21 -10.00
C VAL A 645 -10.04 10.40 -8.75
N THR A 646 -11.20 10.56 -8.13
CA THR A 646 -11.62 9.76 -6.99
C THR A 646 -13.08 9.40 -7.15
N ASP A 647 -13.46 8.29 -6.52
CA ASP A 647 -14.86 8.08 -6.19
C ASP A 647 -15.28 9.05 -5.08
N ARG A 648 -16.58 9.37 -5.01
CA ARG A 648 -17.12 10.44 -4.16
C ARG A 648 -16.70 10.34 -2.70
N ALA A 649 -16.66 9.13 -2.16
CA ALA A 649 -16.28 8.85 -0.77
C ALA A 649 -14.84 9.28 -0.43
N TRP A 650 -13.97 9.46 -1.44
CA TRP A 650 -12.56 9.80 -1.30
C TRP A 650 -12.19 11.17 -1.87
N SER A 651 -13.19 11.98 -2.27
CA SER A 651 -12.98 13.27 -2.97
C SER A 651 -12.11 14.28 -2.22
N SER A 652 -12.17 14.32 -0.89
CA SER A 652 -11.35 15.23 -0.09
C SER A 652 -9.86 14.90 -0.15
N PHE A 653 -9.47 13.64 -0.40
CA PHE A 653 -8.06 13.24 -0.46
C PHE A 653 -7.28 14.06 -1.49
N SER A 654 -7.92 14.39 -2.63
CA SER A 654 -7.34 15.22 -3.68
C SER A 654 -6.86 16.58 -3.17
N ASN A 655 -7.53 17.16 -2.17
CA ASN A 655 -7.17 18.48 -1.61
C ASN A 655 -5.87 18.42 -0.79
N TRP A 656 -5.67 17.35 -0.01
CA TRP A 656 -4.39 17.16 0.70
C TRP A 656 -3.25 16.86 -0.28
N LEU A 657 -3.51 16.03 -1.29
CA LEU A 657 -2.52 15.70 -2.29
C LEU A 657 -2.07 16.94 -3.11
N GLU A 658 -3.01 17.86 -3.36
CA GLU A 658 -2.73 19.15 -3.98
C GLU A 658 -1.65 19.93 -3.21
N GLN A 659 -1.80 20.07 -1.89
CA GLN A 659 -0.80 20.73 -1.06
C GLN A 659 0.54 20.01 -1.13
N LEU A 660 0.54 18.68 -0.89
CA LEU A 660 1.77 17.90 -0.82
C LEU A 660 2.60 18.07 -2.09
N ILE A 661 1.98 17.92 -3.26
CA ILE A 661 2.67 17.98 -4.56
C ILE A 661 3.07 19.40 -4.91
N ALA A 662 2.15 20.37 -4.82
CA ALA A 662 2.40 21.72 -5.28
C ALA A 662 3.46 22.44 -4.44
N GLU A 663 3.39 22.32 -3.11
CA GLU A 663 4.40 22.92 -2.23
C GLU A 663 5.77 22.25 -2.37
N SER A 664 5.81 20.93 -2.55
CA SER A 664 7.08 20.22 -2.65
C SER A 664 7.77 20.49 -3.98
N SER A 665 7.04 20.44 -5.09
CA SER A 665 7.64 20.46 -6.44
C SER A 665 7.72 21.85 -7.08
N GLY A 666 6.84 22.79 -6.71
CA GLY A 666 6.63 24.06 -7.40
C GLY A 666 7.68 25.13 -7.10
N LYS A 667 8.93 24.92 -7.53
CA LYS A 667 10.09 25.77 -7.25
C LYS A 667 11.05 25.84 -8.43
N ASP A 668 11.89 26.88 -8.46
CA ASP A 668 12.95 27.06 -9.45
C ASP A 668 12.48 26.95 -10.90
N GLY A 669 11.25 27.40 -11.19
CA GLY A 669 10.64 27.33 -12.52
C GLY A 669 10.22 25.92 -12.94
N LYS A 670 10.22 24.95 -12.02
CA LYS A 670 9.79 23.56 -12.21
C LYS A 670 8.62 23.25 -11.29
N GLY A 671 7.89 22.18 -11.58
CA GLY A 671 6.84 21.70 -10.70
C GLY A 671 5.87 20.76 -11.39
N ILE A 672 5.11 20.06 -10.58
CA ILE A 672 3.97 19.26 -10.99
C ILE A 672 2.72 20.05 -10.57
N VAL A 673 1.77 20.21 -11.48
CA VAL A 673 0.49 20.87 -11.24
C VAL A 673 -0.53 19.81 -10.80
N PRO A 674 -0.83 19.67 -9.50
CA PRO A 674 -1.92 18.82 -9.06
C PRO A 674 -3.26 19.45 -9.43
N VAL A 675 -4.16 18.66 -10.01
CA VAL A 675 -5.48 19.09 -10.43
C VAL A 675 -6.52 18.28 -9.65
N ALA A 676 -6.91 18.82 -8.49
CA ALA A 676 -7.87 18.20 -7.58
C ALA A 676 -9.31 18.48 -8.00
N ASN A 677 -10.20 17.48 -7.88
CA ASN A 677 -11.65 17.64 -8.02
C ASN A 677 -12.10 18.34 -9.33
N GLU A 678 -11.41 18.06 -10.45
CA GLU A 678 -11.75 18.61 -11.77
C GLU A 678 -13.08 18.04 -12.28
N PRO A 679 -13.99 18.88 -12.81
CA PRO A 679 -15.26 18.41 -13.33
C PRO A 679 -15.03 17.52 -14.55
N ARG A 680 -15.79 16.43 -14.63
CA ARG A 680 -15.67 15.46 -15.72
C ARG A 680 -16.27 16.04 -17.00
N VAL A 681 -15.43 16.20 -18.02
CA VAL A 681 -15.84 16.52 -19.39
C VAL A 681 -15.55 15.34 -20.33
N SER A 682 -15.90 15.45 -21.61
CA SER A 682 -15.53 14.46 -22.62
C SER A 682 -14.02 14.16 -22.59
N ALA A 683 -13.65 12.88 -22.57
CA ALA A 683 -12.27 12.43 -22.50
C ALA A 683 -11.36 13.00 -23.60
N THR A 684 -11.92 13.38 -24.76
CA THR A 684 -11.17 13.97 -25.87
C THR A 684 -10.83 15.44 -25.68
N LYS A 685 -11.37 16.10 -24.65
CA LYS A 685 -11.13 17.53 -24.36
C LYS A 685 -9.89 17.78 -23.53
N TYR A 686 -9.38 16.79 -22.79
CA TYR A 686 -8.20 16.98 -21.96
C TYR A 686 -6.94 17.16 -22.81
N GLY A 687 -6.10 18.14 -22.41
CA GLY A 687 -4.78 18.36 -22.99
C GLY A 687 -3.86 17.13 -22.90
N LYS A 688 -2.91 17.00 -23.81
CA LYS A 688 -1.94 15.89 -23.82
C LYS A 688 -0.88 15.99 -22.72
N ASP A 689 -0.96 17.03 -21.90
CA ASP A 689 -0.14 17.35 -20.73
C ASP A 689 -0.62 16.70 -19.43
N ARG A 690 -1.63 15.82 -19.50
CA ARG A 690 -2.16 15.12 -18.31
C ARG A 690 -1.45 13.80 -18.01
N LEU A 691 -1.29 13.56 -16.70
CA LEU A 691 -1.20 12.25 -16.06
C LEU A 691 -2.40 12.08 -15.14
N PHE A 692 -3.20 11.02 -15.32
CA PHE A 692 -4.32 10.75 -14.43
C PHE A 692 -3.96 9.72 -13.38
N VAL A 693 -4.40 9.98 -12.15
CA VAL A 693 -4.35 9.02 -11.05
C VAL A 693 -5.74 8.86 -10.47
N TYR A 694 -6.20 7.62 -10.36
CA TYR A 694 -7.52 7.29 -9.89
C TYR A 694 -7.44 6.51 -8.57
N LEU A 695 -8.06 7.05 -7.53
CA LEU A 695 -8.33 6.34 -6.27
C LEU A 695 -9.71 5.69 -6.36
N ARG A 696 -9.72 4.39 -6.66
CA ARG A 696 -10.90 3.56 -6.86
C ARG A 696 -11.36 2.97 -5.53
N ASN A 697 -12.60 3.25 -5.15
CA ASN A 697 -13.25 2.67 -3.97
C ASN A 697 -14.51 1.88 -4.34
N SER A 698 -15.47 2.53 -4.99
CA SER A 698 -16.73 1.91 -5.45
C SER A 698 -16.69 1.52 -6.93
N GLY A 699 -15.73 2.07 -7.69
CA GLY A 699 -15.65 1.89 -9.14
C GLY A 699 -16.55 2.85 -9.93
N GLU A 700 -17.15 3.87 -9.30
CA GLU A 700 -18.06 4.81 -9.99
C GLU A 700 -17.37 5.61 -11.10
N SER A 701 -16.03 5.67 -11.09
CA SER A 701 -15.24 6.40 -12.08
C SER A 701 -14.56 5.49 -13.11
N ASP A 702 -14.80 4.18 -13.09
CA ASP A 702 -14.14 3.19 -13.97
C ASP A 702 -14.40 3.50 -15.45
N THR A 703 -15.68 3.68 -15.82
CA THR A 703 -16.08 4.02 -17.20
C THR A 703 -15.40 5.29 -17.71
N PHE A 704 -15.29 6.32 -16.85
CA PHE A 704 -14.63 7.57 -17.21
C PHE A 704 -13.13 7.37 -17.41
N CYS A 705 -12.48 6.64 -16.50
CA CYS A 705 -11.05 6.33 -16.60
C CYS A 705 -10.71 5.51 -17.85
N ASP A 706 -11.57 4.57 -18.23
CA ASP A 706 -11.39 3.81 -19.47
C ASP A 706 -11.53 4.68 -20.72
N GLN A 707 -12.48 5.61 -20.74
CA GLN A 707 -12.59 6.59 -21.83
C GLN A 707 -11.35 7.50 -21.91
N VAL A 708 -10.80 7.92 -20.77
CA VAL A 708 -9.56 8.72 -20.71
C VAL A 708 -8.36 7.93 -21.22
N ARG A 709 -8.24 6.62 -20.89
CA ARG A 709 -7.23 5.74 -21.47
C ARG A 709 -7.37 5.64 -22.99
N GLN A 710 -8.59 5.39 -23.48
CA GLN A 710 -8.88 5.29 -24.92
C GLN A 710 -8.58 6.60 -25.66
N ALA A 711 -8.74 7.74 -24.99
CA ALA A 711 -8.35 9.06 -25.51
C ALA A 711 -6.82 9.28 -25.54
N GLY A 712 -6.02 8.34 -25.03
CA GLY A 712 -4.56 8.36 -25.11
C GLY A 712 -3.88 9.13 -23.97
N HIS A 713 -4.45 9.05 -22.77
CA HIS A 713 -3.83 9.58 -21.56
C HIS A 713 -3.38 8.42 -20.66
N PRO A 714 -2.23 8.54 -19.97
CA PRO A 714 -1.84 7.59 -18.95
C PRO A 714 -2.80 7.70 -17.75
N VAL A 715 -3.24 6.55 -17.25
CA VAL A 715 -4.18 6.45 -16.12
C VAL A 715 -3.71 5.36 -15.17
N ILE A 716 -3.24 5.79 -14.00
CA ILE A 716 -2.81 4.93 -12.90
C ILE A 716 -3.98 4.72 -11.94
N VAL A 717 -4.13 3.51 -11.39
CA VAL A 717 -5.23 3.18 -10.46
C VAL A 717 -4.68 2.62 -9.16
N PHE A 718 -5.11 3.23 -8.06
CA PHE A 718 -4.95 2.69 -6.72
C PHE A 718 -6.31 2.28 -6.19
N ASP A 719 -6.37 1.07 -5.66
CA ASP A 719 -7.55 0.53 -5.01
C ASP A 719 -7.48 0.92 -3.53
N VAL A 720 -8.55 1.50 -3.01
CA VAL A 720 -8.70 1.90 -1.61
C VAL A 720 -10.04 1.39 -1.09
N GLU A 721 -10.06 0.72 0.05
CA GLU A 721 -11.24 0.00 0.53
C GLU A 721 -11.86 0.69 1.74
N THR A 722 -11.04 1.09 2.72
CA THR A 722 -11.50 1.62 4.00
C THR A 722 -10.83 2.95 4.33
N SER A 723 -11.43 3.76 5.20
CA SER A 723 -10.82 5.02 5.67
C SER A 723 -9.43 4.83 6.32
N TYR A 724 -9.11 3.62 6.81
CA TYR A 724 -7.79 3.31 7.36
C TYR A 724 -6.69 3.24 6.30
N ASP A 725 -7.04 3.03 5.03
CA ASP A 725 -6.07 3.07 3.92
C ASP A 725 -5.48 4.48 3.73
N LEU A 726 -6.06 5.52 4.34
CA LEU A 726 -5.44 6.84 4.43
C LEU A 726 -4.03 6.78 5.05
N GLY A 727 -3.79 5.90 6.03
CA GLY A 727 -2.47 5.71 6.60
C GLY A 727 -1.45 5.29 5.55
N SER A 728 -1.80 4.30 4.73
CA SER A 728 -0.98 3.84 3.59
C SER A 728 -0.79 4.94 2.55
N GLN A 729 -1.87 5.62 2.16
CA GLN A 729 -1.82 6.63 1.10
C GLN A 729 -1.03 7.86 1.52
N PHE A 730 -1.12 8.34 2.77
CA PHE A 730 -0.29 9.45 3.23
C PHE A 730 1.19 9.14 3.06
N TYR A 731 1.66 8.00 3.57
CA TYR A 731 3.07 7.63 3.47
C TYR A 731 3.51 7.39 2.02
N LEU A 732 2.70 6.68 1.21
CA LEU A 732 2.99 6.39 -0.19
C LEU A 732 3.26 7.67 -0.99
N TRP A 733 2.37 8.65 -0.86
CA TRP A 733 2.43 9.89 -1.62
C TRP A 733 3.54 10.82 -1.13
N GLU A 734 3.89 10.80 0.17
CA GLU A 734 5.05 11.52 0.69
C GLU A 734 6.35 11.02 0.06
N VAL A 735 6.56 9.69 0.00
CA VAL A 735 7.72 9.08 -0.67
C VAL A 735 7.72 9.35 -2.18
N ALA A 736 6.57 9.20 -2.84
CA ALA A 736 6.45 9.45 -4.28
C ALA A 736 6.76 10.91 -4.64
N THR A 737 6.24 11.85 -3.87
CA THR A 737 6.48 13.28 -4.08
C THR A 737 7.94 13.64 -3.85
N ALA A 738 8.55 13.16 -2.76
CA ALA A 738 9.96 13.40 -2.48
C ALA A 738 10.85 12.80 -3.58
N THR A 739 10.54 11.59 -4.06
CA THR A 739 11.26 10.96 -5.16
C THR A 739 11.11 11.76 -6.45
N ALA A 740 9.90 12.21 -6.80
CA ALA A 740 9.67 13.00 -7.99
C ALA A 740 10.44 14.33 -7.94
N CYS A 741 10.45 15.02 -6.80
CA CYS A 741 11.21 16.24 -6.59
C CYS A 741 12.72 16.04 -6.74
N SER A 742 13.26 14.92 -6.25
CA SER A 742 14.69 14.58 -6.44
C SER A 742 15.02 14.43 -7.93
N ILE A 743 14.17 13.76 -8.70
CA ILE A 743 14.37 13.57 -10.15
C ILE A 743 14.25 14.89 -10.91
N LEU A 744 13.30 15.74 -10.54
CA LEU A 744 13.14 17.09 -11.11
C LEU A 744 14.27 18.04 -10.67
N GLY A 745 15.00 17.71 -9.61
CA GLY A 745 16.07 18.52 -9.04
C GLY A 745 15.53 19.79 -8.39
N VAL A 746 14.59 19.64 -7.47
CA VAL A 746 14.03 20.70 -6.61
C VAL A 746 14.02 20.26 -5.15
N ASN A 747 14.11 21.21 -4.23
CA ASN A 747 14.01 20.94 -2.80
C ASN A 747 12.56 20.62 -2.39
N SER A 748 12.30 19.37 -2.01
CA SER A 748 10.97 18.91 -1.62
C SER A 748 10.50 19.45 -0.26
N PHE A 749 11.38 20.05 0.54
CA PHE A 749 11.15 20.25 1.99
C PHE A 749 11.15 21.72 2.45
N ASP A 750 11.44 22.66 1.54
CA ASP A 750 11.32 24.11 1.78
C ASP A 750 10.07 24.70 1.12
N GLN A 751 9.90 26.02 1.21
CA GLN A 751 8.79 26.80 0.59
C GLN A 751 9.13 28.30 0.53
N PRO A 752 10.09 28.72 -0.29
CA PRO A 752 10.58 30.10 -0.27
C PRO A 752 9.56 31.12 -0.79
N ASP A 753 8.69 30.75 -1.74
CA ASP A 753 7.85 31.72 -2.46
C ASP A 753 6.52 32.05 -1.76
N VAL A 754 6.14 31.32 -0.70
CA VAL A 754 4.95 31.68 0.10
C VAL A 754 5.17 32.91 0.98
N GLN A 755 6.44 33.28 1.23
CA GLN A 755 6.77 34.34 2.17
C GLN A 755 6.54 35.75 1.60
N ASP A 756 6.63 35.93 0.29
CA ASP A 756 6.41 37.24 -0.35
C ASP A 756 4.97 37.71 -0.16
N ALA A 757 3.99 36.84 -0.48
CA ALA A 757 2.57 37.13 -0.27
C ALA A 757 2.28 37.48 1.20
N LYS A 758 2.85 36.74 2.16
CA LYS A 758 2.71 37.04 3.60
C LYS A 758 3.26 38.41 3.97
N THR A 759 4.41 38.77 3.40
CA THR A 759 5.05 40.07 3.64
C THR A 759 4.18 41.21 3.12
N ARG A 760 3.62 41.06 1.91
CA ARG A 760 2.72 42.04 1.29
C ARG A 760 1.40 42.18 2.05
N THR A 761 0.80 41.08 2.48
CA THR A 761 -0.39 41.09 3.33
C THR A 761 -0.13 41.91 4.60
N ARG A 762 0.99 41.66 5.29
CA ARG A 762 1.36 42.43 6.50
C ARG A 762 1.57 43.91 6.22
N ALA A 763 2.20 44.25 5.11
CA ALA A 763 2.37 45.65 4.69
C ALA A 763 1.01 46.32 4.42
N GLY A 764 0.09 45.63 3.73
CA GLY A 764 -1.27 46.10 3.49
C GLY A 764 -2.06 46.32 4.78
N ILE A 765 -1.98 45.38 5.73
CA ILE A 765 -2.60 45.52 7.06
C ILE A 765 -1.99 46.71 7.82
N ALA A 766 -0.67 46.87 7.81
CA ALA A 766 -0.01 47.99 8.47
C ALA A 766 -0.43 49.34 7.88
N ALA A 767 -0.56 49.43 6.56
CA ALA A 767 -1.08 50.61 5.88
C ALA A 767 -2.55 50.87 6.25
N TYR A 768 -3.39 49.84 6.26
CA TYR A 768 -4.79 49.95 6.68
C TYR A 768 -4.92 50.48 8.11
N LYS A 769 -4.11 49.99 9.06
CA LYS A 769 -4.12 50.47 10.46
C LYS A 769 -3.76 51.96 10.59
N GLN A 770 -3.09 52.55 9.58
CA GLN A 770 -2.77 53.98 9.55
C GLN A 770 -3.82 54.83 8.82
N THR A 771 -4.40 54.31 7.73
CA THR A 771 -5.24 55.09 6.79
C THR A 771 -6.72 54.76 6.85
N GLY A 772 -7.09 53.61 7.44
CA GLY A 772 -8.44 53.05 7.42
C GLY A 772 -8.89 52.48 6.07
N LYS A 773 -8.01 52.39 5.06
CA LYS A 773 -8.34 51.91 3.70
C LYS A 773 -7.23 51.03 3.12
N LEU A 774 -7.62 49.95 2.44
CA LEU A 774 -6.72 49.13 1.63
C LEU A 774 -6.58 49.74 0.23
N ASP A 775 -5.36 49.75 -0.31
CA ASP A 775 -5.11 50.11 -1.70
C ASP A 775 -5.44 48.92 -2.61
N GLN A 776 -6.51 49.06 -3.38
CA GLN A 776 -6.97 48.02 -4.32
C GLN A 776 -6.45 48.22 -5.75
N GLY A 777 -5.68 49.27 -6.02
CA GLY A 777 -5.30 49.67 -7.37
C GLY A 777 -6.43 50.33 -8.16
N THR A 778 -6.16 50.67 -9.42
CA THR A 778 -7.15 51.27 -10.33
C THR A 778 -7.70 50.22 -11.28
N PRO A 779 -9.02 50.03 -11.37
CA PRO A 779 -9.60 49.06 -12.30
C PRO A 779 -9.39 49.49 -13.75
N ILE A 780 -9.05 48.54 -14.61
CA ILE A 780 -9.00 48.75 -16.07
C ILE A 780 -10.41 48.85 -16.65
N MET A 781 -11.42 48.33 -15.94
CA MET A 781 -12.82 48.45 -16.30
C MET A 781 -13.72 48.44 -15.06
N ASN A 782 -14.68 49.36 -15.03
CA ASN A 782 -15.76 49.37 -14.03
C ASN A 782 -17.04 48.87 -14.72
N LEU A 783 -17.66 47.80 -14.21
CA LEU A 783 -18.92 47.24 -14.71
C LEU A 783 -19.99 47.28 -13.62
N GLU A 784 -21.24 47.04 -14.01
CA GLU A 784 -22.38 46.99 -13.09
C GLU A 784 -22.18 45.92 -11.99
N ASP A 785 -21.80 44.71 -12.40
CA ASP A 785 -21.66 43.56 -11.50
C ASP A 785 -20.27 43.43 -10.83
N GLY A 786 -19.28 44.20 -11.26
CA GLY A 786 -17.94 44.16 -10.68
C GLY A 786 -16.86 44.98 -11.40
N ASP A 787 -15.71 45.10 -10.77
CA ASP A 787 -14.53 45.79 -11.29
C ASP A 787 -13.48 44.79 -11.80
N ILE A 788 -12.83 45.13 -12.91
CA ILE A 788 -11.80 44.30 -13.54
C ILE A 788 -10.43 44.96 -13.37
N PHE A 789 -9.47 44.18 -12.91
CA PHE A 789 -8.06 44.53 -12.79
C PHE A 789 -7.23 43.50 -13.54
N SER A 790 -6.19 43.92 -14.25
CA SER A 790 -5.27 42.98 -14.90
C SER A 790 -3.93 43.67 -15.15
N ASN A 791 -2.85 42.91 -15.04
CA ASN A 791 -1.54 43.35 -15.54
C ASN A 791 -1.40 43.15 -17.06
N GLN A 792 -2.45 42.65 -17.72
CA GLN A 792 -2.53 42.45 -19.16
C GLN A 792 -3.45 43.48 -19.83
N VAL A 793 -3.19 43.75 -21.10
CA VAL A 793 -3.97 44.72 -21.89
C VAL A 793 -5.24 44.06 -22.44
N LEU A 794 -6.41 44.55 -22.03
CA LEU A 794 -7.73 44.09 -22.50
C LEU A 794 -8.47 45.20 -23.24
N GLU A 795 -8.61 45.06 -24.56
CA GLU A 795 -9.35 45.99 -25.42
C GLU A 795 -10.76 45.45 -25.70
N MET A 796 -11.75 45.91 -24.93
CA MET A 796 -13.12 45.43 -25.05
C MET A 796 -13.89 46.07 -26.20
N GLY A 797 -14.75 45.28 -26.85
CA GLY A 797 -15.74 45.74 -27.82
C GLY A 797 -16.97 46.42 -27.18
N GLN A 798 -18.07 46.50 -27.94
CA GLN A 798 -19.29 47.20 -27.51
C GLN A 798 -20.07 46.49 -26.38
N LYS A 799 -20.01 45.15 -26.30
CA LYS A 799 -20.62 44.39 -25.20
C LYS A 799 -19.64 44.27 -24.05
N LYS A 800 -19.94 44.93 -22.92
CA LYS A 800 -19.12 44.92 -21.71
C LYS A 800 -19.85 44.15 -20.61
N SER A 801 -19.33 43.00 -20.23
CA SER A 801 -19.77 42.20 -19.08
C SER A 801 -18.56 41.54 -18.43
N VAL A 802 -18.72 41.06 -17.20
CA VAL A 802 -17.65 40.36 -16.46
C VAL A 802 -17.23 39.10 -17.24
N HIS A 803 -18.20 38.29 -17.66
CA HIS A 803 -17.95 37.12 -18.50
C HIS A 803 -17.18 37.46 -19.79
N ALA A 804 -17.58 38.52 -20.52
CA ALA A 804 -16.91 38.89 -21.77
C ALA A 804 -15.45 39.35 -21.55
N ALA A 805 -15.16 40.01 -20.44
CA ALA A 805 -13.79 40.39 -20.08
C ALA A 805 -12.93 39.17 -19.74
N LEU A 806 -13.49 38.20 -19.00
CA LEU A 806 -12.83 36.94 -18.69
C LEU A 806 -12.55 36.11 -19.95
N ASP A 807 -13.56 35.94 -20.83
CA ASP A 807 -13.39 35.18 -22.07
C ASP A 807 -12.36 35.85 -22.99
N LEU A 808 -12.35 37.19 -23.11
CA LEU A 808 -11.32 37.91 -23.87
C LEU A 808 -9.92 37.68 -23.29
N PHE A 809 -9.77 37.72 -21.96
CA PHE A 809 -8.50 37.48 -21.30
C PHE A 809 -7.98 36.07 -21.60
N LEU A 810 -8.83 35.05 -21.44
CA LEU A 810 -8.45 33.66 -21.73
C LEU A 810 -8.12 33.46 -23.20
N GLN A 811 -8.93 33.95 -24.14
CA GLN A 811 -8.66 33.84 -25.58
C GLN A 811 -7.32 34.46 -25.99
N LYS A 812 -6.92 35.56 -25.35
CA LYS A 812 -5.70 36.30 -25.70
C LYS A 812 -4.44 35.74 -25.05
N TYR A 813 -4.55 35.23 -23.81
CA TYR A 813 -3.38 34.94 -22.98
C TYR A 813 -3.21 33.48 -22.58
N LEU A 814 -4.20 32.62 -22.80
CA LEU A 814 -4.08 31.18 -22.55
C LEU A 814 -3.47 30.46 -23.76
N GLN A 815 -2.46 29.63 -23.52
CA GLN A 815 -1.75 28.86 -24.53
C GLN A 815 -1.88 27.36 -24.26
N THR A 816 -1.63 26.53 -25.29
CA THR A 816 -1.60 25.07 -25.10
C THR A 816 -0.49 24.67 -24.13
N GLY A 817 -0.82 23.83 -23.14
CA GLY A 817 0.10 23.39 -22.09
C GLY A 817 0.16 24.30 -20.86
N ASP A 818 -0.51 25.47 -20.90
CA ASP A 818 -0.78 26.25 -19.70
C ASP A 818 -1.80 25.55 -18.78
N TYR A 819 -1.84 25.99 -17.52
CA TYR A 819 -2.96 25.72 -16.62
C TYR A 819 -3.60 27.04 -16.17
N VAL A 820 -4.90 27.00 -15.91
CA VAL A 820 -5.67 28.10 -15.34
C VAL A 820 -5.84 27.85 -13.84
N ALA A 821 -5.59 28.85 -13.00
CA ALA A 821 -5.87 28.80 -11.58
C ALA A 821 -6.97 29.78 -11.21
N ILE A 822 -8.11 29.26 -10.74
CA ILE A 822 -9.20 30.05 -10.17
C ILE A 822 -8.93 30.19 -8.67
N ASN A 823 -8.54 31.40 -8.24
CA ASN A 823 -8.23 31.75 -6.86
C ASN A 823 -9.38 32.58 -6.30
N ALA A 824 -10.23 31.96 -5.48
CA ALA A 824 -11.48 32.53 -5.02
C ALA A 824 -11.39 33.00 -3.56
N PHE A 825 -11.37 34.32 -3.33
CA PHE A 825 -11.52 34.97 -2.02
C PHE A 825 -12.98 35.39 -1.80
N ILE A 826 -13.87 34.39 -1.82
CA ILE A 826 -15.30 34.51 -1.58
C ILE A 826 -15.76 33.35 -0.67
N PRO A 827 -16.96 33.41 -0.05
CA PRO A 827 -17.41 32.34 0.84
C PRO A 827 -17.49 30.99 0.12
N ARG A 828 -16.93 29.95 0.72
CA ARG A 828 -17.05 28.58 0.21
C ARG A 828 -18.38 27.95 0.65
N THR A 829 -19.42 28.17 -0.15
CA THR A 829 -20.73 27.53 0.02
C THR A 829 -20.99 26.54 -1.12
N PRO A 830 -21.83 25.49 -0.93
CA PRO A 830 -22.15 24.54 -1.99
C PRO A 830 -22.65 25.20 -3.29
N ARG A 831 -23.42 26.30 -3.16
CA ARG A 831 -23.93 27.06 -4.31
C ARG A 831 -22.79 27.73 -5.10
N LEU A 832 -21.89 28.42 -4.41
CA LEU A 832 -20.80 29.16 -5.06
C LEU A 832 -19.73 28.21 -5.61
N GLU A 833 -19.43 27.14 -4.88
CA GLU A 833 -18.55 26.08 -5.37
C GLU A 833 -19.11 25.42 -6.63
N ALA A 834 -20.41 25.08 -6.66
CA ALA A 834 -21.04 24.54 -7.87
C ALA A 834 -20.94 25.50 -9.06
N GLY A 835 -21.14 26.80 -8.85
CA GLY A 835 -20.98 27.81 -9.91
C GLY A 835 -19.54 27.91 -10.42
N LEU A 836 -18.54 27.87 -9.54
CA LEU A 836 -17.13 27.84 -9.93
C LEU A 836 -16.74 26.52 -10.61
N GLN A 837 -17.35 25.39 -10.23
CA GLN A 837 -17.16 24.11 -10.91
C GLN A 837 -17.76 24.14 -12.33
N THR A 838 -18.89 24.82 -12.54
CA THR A 838 -19.44 25.07 -13.89
C THR A 838 -18.46 25.91 -14.71
N LEU A 839 -17.94 27.01 -14.15
CA LEU A 839 -16.93 27.84 -14.83
C LEU A 839 -15.69 27.01 -15.19
N ARG A 840 -15.21 26.19 -14.26
CA ARG A 840 -14.08 25.28 -14.46
C ARG A 840 -14.32 24.30 -15.61
N ALA A 841 -15.51 23.71 -15.69
CA ALA A 841 -15.91 22.81 -16.77
C ALA A 841 -16.01 23.51 -18.12
N GLU A 842 -16.52 24.75 -18.15
CA GLU A 842 -16.60 25.57 -19.37
C GLU A 842 -15.22 25.91 -19.93
N ILE A 843 -14.30 26.37 -19.07
CA ILE A 843 -12.92 26.69 -19.45
C ILE A 843 -12.23 25.43 -19.97
N LEU A 844 -12.28 24.33 -19.24
CA LEU A 844 -11.70 23.06 -19.65
C LEU A 844 -12.28 22.56 -20.98
N SER A 845 -13.60 22.59 -21.15
CA SER A 845 -14.25 22.10 -22.38
C SER A 845 -13.96 22.96 -23.61
N THR A 846 -13.72 24.26 -23.40
CA THR A 846 -13.45 25.24 -24.45
C THR A 846 -11.99 25.19 -24.88
N TYR A 847 -11.06 25.23 -23.93
CA TYR A 847 -9.63 25.42 -24.20
C TYR A 847 -8.79 24.14 -24.07
N GLY A 848 -9.29 23.13 -23.32
CA GLY A 848 -8.60 21.86 -23.08
C GLY A 848 -7.48 21.90 -22.02
N ASN A 849 -7.17 23.10 -21.52
CA ASN A 849 -6.18 23.33 -20.47
C ASN A 849 -6.64 22.79 -19.10
N ALA A 850 -5.66 22.44 -18.26
CA ALA A 850 -5.90 22.18 -16.85
C ALA A 850 -6.47 23.41 -16.15
N VAL A 851 -7.49 23.19 -15.31
CA VAL A 851 -8.06 24.25 -14.49
C VAL A 851 -8.03 23.80 -13.04
N THR A 852 -7.41 24.57 -12.15
CA THR A 852 -7.45 24.37 -10.70
C THR A 852 -8.41 25.36 -10.05
N LEU A 853 -8.94 25.01 -8.87
CA LEU A 853 -9.85 25.85 -8.10
C LEU A 853 -9.41 25.84 -6.64
N GLY A 854 -8.99 27.00 -6.13
CA GLY A 854 -8.58 27.18 -4.74
C GLY A 854 -9.37 28.29 -4.06
N PHE A 855 -9.81 28.05 -2.83
CA PHE A 855 -10.41 29.07 -1.98
C PHE A 855 -9.35 29.72 -1.09
N GLY A 856 -9.35 31.05 -1.03
CA GLY A 856 -8.37 31.84 -0.29
C GLY A 856 -8.82 32.09 1.16
N PRO A 857 -7.92 32.06 2.15
CA PRO A 857 -6.46 31.98 2.01
C PRO A 857 -5.89 30.55 1.98
N ARG A 858 -6.72 29.49 2.06
CA ARG A 858 -6.26 28.09 2.07
C ARG A 858 -5.25 27.79 0.96
N PHE A 859 -5.56 28.14 -0.29
CA PHE A 859 -4.66 27.84 -1.42
C PHE A 859 -3.29 28.53 -1.30
N MET A 860 -3.20 29.65 -0.57
CA MET A 860 -1.93 30.35 -0.36
C MET A 860 -0.94 29.51 0.46
N HIS A 861 -1.47 28.57 1.26
CA HIS A 861 -0.73 27.55 2.01
C HIS A 861 -0.93 26.14 1.40
N SER A 862 -1.19 26.07 0.08
CA SER A 862 -1.08 24.86 -0.72
C SER A 862 -0.42 25.17 -2.07
N THR A 863 -1.19 25.46 -3.10
CA THR A 863 -0.72 25.73 -4.47
C THR A 863 -0.02 27.08 -4.62
N GLY A 864 -0.12 27.96 -3.62
CA GLY A 864 0.55 29.25 -3.59
C GLY A 864 2.04 29.17 -3.89
N GLN A 865 2.75 28.16 -3.37
CA GLN A 865 4.17 27.96 -3.68
C GLN A 865 4.39 27.72 -5.19
N LEU A 866 3.63 26.78 -5.79
CA LEU A 866 3.68 26.48 -7.22
C LEU A 866 3.31 27.69 -8.09
N HIS A 867 2.29 28.45 -7.68
CA HIS A 867 1.82 29.62 -8.43
C HIS A 867 2.92 30.68 -8.63
N LYS A 868 3.84 30.82 -7.67
CA LYS A 868 4.91 31.83 -7.72
C LYS A 868 6.26 31.22 -8.11
N GLY A 869 6.61 30.05 -7.58
CA GLY A 869 7.90 29.39 -7.78
C GLY A 869 7.95 28.39 -8.94
N GLY A 870 6.79 27.91 -9.41
CA GLY A 870 6.68 26.93 -10.48
C GLY A 870 6.91 27.48 -11.90
N PRO A 871 6.71 26.66 -12.95
CA PRO A 871 6.90 27.07 -14.34
C PRO A 871 6.01 28.26 -14.72
N ASN A 872 6.42 29.09 -15.69
CA ASN A 872 5.60 30.22 -16.15
C ASN A 872 4.42 29.84 -17.08
N SER A 873 3.75 28.74 -16.76
CA SER A 873 2.60 28.19 -17.48
C SER A 873 1.25 28.48 -16.79
N GLY A 874 1.25 29.17 -15.66
CA GLY A 874 0.04 29.54 -14.93
C GLY A 874 -0.65 30.79 -15.49
N VAL A 875 -1.97 30.72 -15.66
CA VAL A 875 -2.86 31.83 -16.00
C VAL A 875 -3.88 31.98 -14.87
N PHE A 876 -3.93 33.14 -14.21
CA PHE A 876 -4.60 33.29 -12.92
C PHE A 876 -5.88 34.13 -13.04
N ILE A 877 -6.96 33.61 -12.47
CA ILE A 877 -8.24 34.29 -12.29
C ILE A 877 -8.44 34.46 -10.79
N GLU A 878 -8.21 35.66 -10.28
CA GLU A 878 -8.50 35.98 -8.87
C GLU A 878 -9.92 36.56 -8.77
N ILE A 879 -10.73 35.99 -7.89
CA ILE A 879 -12.11 36.44 -7.65
C ILE A 879 -12.18 36.95 -6.22
N THR A 880 -12.56 38.21 -6.07
CA THR A 880 -12.84 38.84 -4.77
C THR A 880 -14.27 39.36 -4.77
N ALA A 881 -14.86 39.58 -3.60
CA ALA A 881 -16.15 40.24 -3.50
C ALA A 881 -16.26 41.09 -2.23
N ASP A 882 -17.19 42.03 -2.22
CA ASP A 882 -17.63 42.67 -0.99
C ASP A 882 -18.24 41.62 -0.05
N PRO A 883 -17.84 41.58 1.24
CA PRO A 883 -18.37 40.60 2.18
C PRO A 883 -19.83 40.89 2.51
N ILE A 884 -20.64 39.83 2.72
CA ILE A 884 -22.06 40.00 3.09
C ILE A 884 -22.16 40.50 4.53
N ALA A 885 -21.45 39.84 5.45
CA ALA A 885 -21.23 40.29 6.81
C ALA A 885 -19.75 40.58 7.04
N ASN A 886 -19.44 41.57 7.87
CA ASN A 886 -18.06 41.89 8.21
C ASN A 886 -17.91 41.94 9.72
N ILE A 887 -17.13 41.02 10.27
CA ILE A 887 -16.96 40.83 11.72
C ILE A 887 -15.56 41.27 12.16
N GLU A 888 -15.49 41.93 13.31
CA GLU A 888 -14.22 42.37 13.91
C GLU A 888 -13.39 41.19 14.40
N ILE A 889 -12.06 41.34 14.33
CA ILE A 889 -11.12 40.44 14.98
C ILE A 889 -10.76 41.08 16.33
N PRO A 890 -11.15 40.49 17.48
CA PRO A 890 -10.96 41.09 18.79
C PRO A 890 -9.49 41.48 19.06
N GLY A 891 -9.27 42.76 19.38
CA GLY A 891 -7.96 43.29 19.73
C GLY A 891 -7.03 43.65 18.56
N GLU A 892 -7.43 43.39 17.30
CA GLU A 892 -6.56 43.63 16.14
C GLU A 892 -6.80 44.98 15.44
N GLY A 893 -7.97 45.60 15.63
CA GLY A 893 -8.33 46.86 14.96
C GLY A 893 -8.58 46.69 13.45
N LEU A 894 -8.97 45.49 13.02
CA LEU A 894 -9.44 45.19 11.67
C LEU A 894 -10.51 44.09 11.70
N THR A 895 -11.17 43.89 10.57
CA THR A 895 -12.21 42.86 10.40
C THR A 895 -11.70 41.67 9.59
N PHE A 896 -12.39 40.52 9.67
CA PHE A 896 -12.09 39.35 8.83
C PHE A 896 -12.17 39.67 7.33
N GLY A 897 -13.16 40.46 6.89
CA GLY A 897 -13.24 40.90 5.49
C GLY A 897 -12.05 41.76 5.07
N THR A 898 -11.53 42.62 5.97
CA THR A 898 -10.31 43.41 5.71
C THR A 898 -9.09 42.50 5.62
N LEU A 899 -8.97 41.51 6.52
CA LEU A 899 -7.89 40.53 6.49
C LEU A 899 -7.89 39.73 5.18
N GLN A 900 -9.05 39.20 4.77
CA GLN A 900 -9.21 38.44 3.54
C GLN A 900 -8.84 39.29 2.31
N MET A 901 -9.32 40.53 2.23
CA MET A 901 -8.97 41.43 1.13
C MET A 901 -7.48 41.76 1.10
N ALA A 902 -6.85 42.00 2.26
CA ALA A 902 -5.40 42.20 2.34
C ALA A 902 -4.62 40.98 1.87
N GLN A 903 -5.10 39.76 2.15
CA GLN A 903 -4.53 38.51 1.66
C GLN A 903 -4.66 38.38 0.14
N ALA A 904 -5.83 38.69 -0.44
CA ALA A 904 -6.04 38.69 -1.88
C ALA A 904 -5.10 39.64 -2.61
N LEU A 905 -5.03 40.90 -2.15
CA LEU A 905 -4.14 41.90 -2.74
C LEU A 905 -2.66 41.52 -2.59
N GLY A 906 -2.27 40.95 -1.45
CA GLY A 906 -0.92 40.43 -1.25
C GLY A 906 -0.56 39.30 -2.21
N ASP A 907 -1.51 38.41 -2.51
CA ASP A 907 -1.35 37.34 -3.49
C ASP A 907 -1.22 37.88 -4.91
N TYR A 908 -2.15 38.76 -5.32
CA TYR A 908 -2.16 39.45 -6.61
C TYR A 908 -0.81 40.13 -6.90
N GLN A 909 -0.31 40.91 -5.95
CA GLN A 909 0.96 41.63 -6.09
C GLN A 909 2.16 40.68 -6.16
N ALA A 910 2.15 39.57 -5.42
CA ALA A 910 3.21 38.57 -5.48
C ALA A 910 3.24 37.87 -6.86
N LEU A 911 2.06 37.59 -7.45
CA LEU A 911 1.95 37.04 -8.80
C LEU A 911 2.40 38.06 -9.86
N GLU A 912 2.03 39.33 -9.72
CA GLU A 912 2.41 40.40 -10.65
C GLU A 912 3.94 40.57 -10.73
N VAL A 913 4.64 40.58 -9.59
CA VAL A 913 6.11 40.69 -9.54
C VAL A 913 6.82 39.47 -10.14
N LYS A 914 6.13 38.33 -10.24
CA LYS A 914 6.63 37.12 -10.92
C LYS A 914 6.24 37.08 -12.40
N ASP A 915 5.76 38.20 -12.97
CA ASP A 915 5.32 38.33 -14.36
C ASP A 915 4.29 37.27 -14.76
N ARG A 916 3.41 36.91 -13.83
CA ARG A 916 2.30 35.97 -14.12
C ARG A 916 1.25 36.67 -14.96
N ARG A 917 0.50 35.90 -15.75
CA ARG A 917 -0.66 36.39 -16.50
C ARG A 917 -1.86 36.35 -15.57
N LEU A 918 -2.38 37.51 -15.12
CA LEU A 918 -3.47 37.52 -14.15
C LEU A 918 -4.58 38.53 -14.46
N ILE A 919 -5.81 38.11 -14.16
CA ILE A 919 -7.01 38.94 -14.10
C ILE A 919 -7.59 38.83 -12.69
N ARG A 920 -7.92 39.96 -12.07
CA ARG A 920 -8.68 40.01 -10.82
C ARG A 920 -10.05 40.62 -11.08
N ILE A 921 -11.07 39.93 -10.64
CA ILE A 921 -12.48 40.29 -10.78
C ILE A 921 -13.00 40.56 -9.37
N HIS A 922 -13.34 41.81 -9.10
CA HIS A 922 -13.93 42.22 -7.83
C HIS A 922 -15.44 42.39 -7.99
N LEU A 923 -16.21 41.44 -7.44
CA LEU A 923 -17.66 41.41 -7.56
C LEU A 923 -18.33 42.26 -6.48
N ARG A 924 -19.42 42.95 -6.83
CA ARG A 924 -20.22 43.73 -5.85
C ARG A 924 -20.90 42.85 -4.80
N LYS A 925 -21.12 41.58 -5.14
CA LYS A 925 -21.66 40.53 -4.28
C LYS A 925 -20.97 39.22 -4.66
N PRO A 926 -20.86 38.24 -3.75
CA PRO A 926 -20.31 36.94 -4.08
C PRO A 926 -21.30 36.14 -4.94
N GLU A 927 -21.51 36.55 -6.19
CA GLU A 927 -22.41 35.93 -7.16
C GLU A 927 -21.59 35.52 -8.39
N VAL A 928 -21.31 34.22 -8.51
CA VAL A 928 -20.41 33.69 -9.55
C VAL A 928 -21.10 33.45 -10.90
N THR A 929 -22.43 33.57 -10.97
CA THR A 929 -23.19 33.37 -12.22
C THR A 929 -22.84 34.39 -13.30
N VAL A 930 -22.39 35.60 -12.92
CA VAL A 930 -21.93 36.65 -13.85
C VAL A 930 -20.62 36.30 -14.58
N LEU A 931 -19.94 35.22 -14.16
CA LEU A 931 -18.73 34.69 -14.79
C LEU A 931 -19.06 33.67 -15.89
N LEU A 932 -20.29 33.14 -15.93
CA LEU A 932 -20.73 32.05 -16.81
C LEU A 932 -21.31 32.58 -18.13
N LYS A 933 -21.36 31.69 -19.13
CA LYS A 933 -21.88 31.97 -20.50
C LYS A 933 -23.38 32.16 -20.59
#